data_AF-A0A2S6G2S8-F1
#
_entry.id   AF-A0A2S6G2S8-F1
#
_cell.length_a   1.000
_cell.length_b   1.000
_cell.length_c   1.000
_cell.angle_alpha   90.00
_cell.angle_beta   90.00
_cell.angle_gamma   90.00
#
_symmetry.space_group_name_H-M   'P 1'
#
loop_
_entity.id
_entity.type
_entity.pdbx_description
1 polymer ?
#
loop_
_entity_poly.entity_id
_entity_poly.type
_entity_poly.pdbx_seq_one_letter_code
_entity_poly.pdbx_strand_id
1 'polypeptide(L)'
;MSNRHPADMDESIENSNQDRGADNSSAVASEARVVKKATTSRSTSKSKSSSSSSRKTSKAPAAKSADSQAPDSYMYFTERDLDQILSNLDYLRESVFPRVFTDSQKEEGKQQFFPSVCLIGLGRCGSNIALDVAELVHSARSYYLQELDNEERRSREKEIGPMRWIRQSLNLPTANTVKPVFLIEPMVMLGDLDKDIEGRIRFSRRADESTFLEDYNKMKIMDLSEVHAGGAGNAPILGQYLARIILNKDTDHFSNEEWKFIHSYLIDSCGIKANQSRLYFYIFSAGGGTGSGMASEFGLAQQYSYMRKTFDPKLEDRELENRDHSFVFEPIFTSGICILPNIQDNRIEMSEALHINAGRLLCKYLAEEWDFSYNFDADETRDADMMHRIRPWNAMMLISNDIMRYAEQQDEGKIRDVDVNAMEKYANQYISQQIFNILTAQAVTTDYDEDYFRRAGVDIGETIRLDANDLFMSLAGPVAVAYAESVVPTDAHATEFRSINGESRLDIDDLFFRSIDLPHFNKVTEAIEGVSLLPIEASRYREALHKYKESGYDASHLKDLHFFKNCSSIVSIVSLPKDYKLSYMDLNRLKTHLNALFPNTTLKRYALVIGASANLSLTTLVVKSPCLSDDFLTLILAYIKRCFANDQTRYDDSLDEAMLDFIRSPELDEELMDSMLNEFENPAKILDTNWYAIKPMYEKKYREMCHDQDNFVSINDLRLSRGNVKKAIKYLREIFRHRISKTRMISLNGEEGSGSGLTLSGDD
;
A
#
# COMPACT_ATOMS: atom_id res chain seq x y z
N MET A 1 -29.77 24.75 -65.47
CA MET A 1 -29.08 25.17 -66.70
C MET A 1 -28.10 24.07 -67.08
N SER A 2 -28.32 23.52 -68.28
CA SER A 2 -27.52 22.58 -69.10
C SER A 2 -26.60 21.54 -68.41
N ASN A 3 -26.92 20.24 -68.39
CA ASN A 3 -26.95 19.25 -69.50
C ASN A 3 -25.57 18.72 -69.95
N ARG A 4 -25.27 17.45 -69.66
CA ARG A 4 -25.19 16.30 -70.62
C ARG A 4 -24.31 15.13 -70.10
N HIS A 5 -24.94 14.10 -69.50
CA HIS A 5 -25.21 12.75 -70.05
C HIS A 5 -24.42 12.22 -71.28
N PRO A 6 -24.54 10.92 -71.67
CA PRO A 6 -24.76 9.65 -70.92
C PRO A 6 -24.08 8.42 -71.62
N ALA A 7 -24.58 7.21 -71.31
CA ALA A 7 -24.74 6.01 -72.15
C ALA A 7 -23.60 4.97 -72.14
N ASP A 8 -23.85 3.66 -72.25
CA ASP A 8 -25.05 2.81 -72.12
C ASP A 8 -24.56 1.35 -72.37
N MET A 9 -25.46 0.40 -72.09
CA MET A 9 -25.59 -0.94 -72.67
C MET A 9 -24.75 -2.08 -72.09
N ASP A 10 -25.22 -3.33 -72.05
CA ASP A 10 -26.53 -3.98 -71.95
C ASP A 10 -26.23 -5.50 -72.01
N GLU A 11 -27.23 -6.33 -71.69
CA GLU A 11 -27.35 -7.76 -72.10
C GLU A 11 -26.39 -8.80 -71.45
N SER A 12 -26.73 -10.05 -71.16
CA SER A 12 -27.91 -10.92 -71.36
C SER A 12 -27.61 -12.28 -70.65
N ILE A 13 -28.56 -12.92 -69.93
CA ILE A 13 -29.42 -14.08 -70.31
C ILE A 13 -28.77 -15.49 -70.15
N GLU A 14 -29.47 -16.32 -69.36
CA GLU A 14 -29.65 -17.79 -69.34
C GLU A 14 -28.45 -18.77 -69.19
N ASN A 15 -28.52 -19.65 -68.18
CA ASN A 15 -29.12 -20.98 -68.43
C ASN A 15 -29.41 -21.84 -67.19
N SER A 16 -30.48 -22.60 -67.38
CA SER A 16 -31.20 -23.53 -66.51
C SER A 16 -30.53 -24.90 -66.30
N ASN A 17 -30.94 -25.56 -65.20
CA ASN A 17 -31.62 -26.87 -65.11
C ASN A 17 -31.04 -27.94 -64.17
N GLN A 18 -31.91 -28.35 -63.21
CA GLN A 18 -32.33 -29.73 -62.83
C GLN A 18 -31.27 -30.69 -62.25
N ASP A 19 -31.53 -31.55 -61.26
CA ASP A 19 -32.77 -32.27 -60.92
C ASP A 19 -32.66 -33.02 -59.55
N ARG A 20 -33.82 -33.25 -58.90
CA ARG A 20 -34.22 -34.34 -57.93
C ARG A 20 -33.67 -34.31 -56.48
N GLY A 21 -34.45 -34.34 -55.38
CA GLY A 21 -35.78 -34.93 -55.05
C GLY A 21 -35.65 -36.44 -54.74
N ALA A 22 -36.23 -37.09 -53.73
CA ALA A 22 -37.15 -36.81 -52.62
C ALA A 22 -37.15 -38.05 -51.67
N ASP A 23 -37.71 -37.90 -50.46
CA ASP A 23 -38.48 -38.85 -49.62
C ASP A 23 -38.15 -40.37 -49.56
N ASN A 24 -38.08 -40.92 -48.34
CA ASN A 24 -39.24 -41.64 -47.76
C ASN A 24 -39.05 -42.16 -46.32
N SER A 25 -40.18 -42.13 -45.60
CA SER A 25 -40.52 -42.72 -44.32
C SER A 25 -40.62 -44.26 -44.31
N SER A 26 -40.49 -44.90 -43.14
CA SER A 26 -41.57 -45.69 -42.49
C SER A 26 -41.09 -46.58 -41.34
N ALA A 27 -42.03 -46.87 -40.45
CA ALA A 27 -41.91 -47.47 -39.12
C ALA A 27 -42.08 -49.00 -39.10
N VAL A 28 -42.14 -49.55 -37.87
CA VAL A 28 -42.84 -50.77 -37.35
C VAL A 28 -41.84 -51.66 -36.56
N ALA A 29 -41.83 -51.65 -35.22
CA ALA A 29 -42.71 -52.30 -34.21
C ALA A 29 -42.28 -53.72 -33.78
N SER A 30 -42.29 -53.95 -32.45
CA SER A 30 -42.65 -55.17 -31.68
C SER A 30 -41.80 -55.24 -30.39
N GLU A 31 -42.37 -54.97 -29.21
CA GLU A 31 -43.17 -55.83 -28.30
C GLU A 31 -42.36 -56.44 -27.14
N ALA A 32 -42.72 -55.97 -25.93
CA ALA A 32 -42.96 -56.66 -24.65
C ALA A 32 -42.20 -57.98 -24.30
N ARG A 33 -41.83 -58.16 -23.02
CA ARG A 33 -42.71 -58.70 -21.94
C ARG A 33 -41.94 -59.17 -20.67
N VAL A 34 -42.64 -59.09 -19.52
CA VAL A 34 -42.52 -59.87 -18.24
C VAL A 34 -41.40 -59.42 -17.25
N VAL A 35 -41.63 -58.90 -16.04
CA VAL A 35 -42.50 -59.20 -14.86
C VAL A 35 -41.91 -60.21 -13.86
N LYS A 36 -41.50 -59.72 -12.67
CA LYS A 36 -41.76 -60.19 -11.27
C LYS A 36 -40.51 -60.01 -10.39
N LYS A 37 -40.52 -59.44 -9.17
CA LYS A 37 -41.40 -59.42 -7.97
C LYS A 37 -40.75 -60.25 -6.84
N ALA A 38 -40.64 -59.60 -5.68
CA ALA A 38 -40.52 -60.16 -4.33
C ALA A 38 -39.16 -60.83 -3.97
N THR A 39 -38.68 -60.83 -2.72
CA THR A 39 -39.40 -60.81 -1.45
C THR A 39 -38.47 -60.39 -0.30
N THR A 40 -39.05 -59.62 0.61
CA THR A 40 -38.74 -59.43 2.03
C THR A 40 -38.31 -60.67 2.82
N SER A 41 -37.42 -60.46 3.79
CA SER A 41 -37.51 -60.87 5.21
C SER A 41 -36.48 -60.03 5.98
N ARG A 42 -36.72 -59.21 7.01
CA ARG A 42 -37.64 -59.16 8.17
C ARG A 42 -37.48 -60.33 9.14
N SER A 43 -36.72 -60.09 10.21
CA SER A 43 -37.11 -60.32 11.61
C SER A 43 -35.91 -60.00 12.52
N THR A 44 -35.90 -58.89 13.25
CA THR A 44 -36.59 -58.55 14.52
C THR A 44 -36.06 -59.26 15.76
N SER A 45 -35.68 -58.39 16.71
CA SER A 45 -35.94 -58.50 18.16
C SER A 45 -35.03 -59.43 18.94
N LYS A 46 -34.66 -59.20 20.20
CA LYS A 46 -35.19 -58.37 21.30
C LYS A 46 -34.09 -58.45 22.39
N SER A 47 -33.59 -57.34 22.95
CA SER A 47 -34.11 -56.64 24.14
C SER A 47 -33.54 -57.12 25.48
N LYS A 48 -33.37 -56.11 26.37
CA LYS A 48 -33.40 -56.11 27.84
C LYS A 48 -32.09 -56.47 28.55
N SER A 49 -31.73 -55.86 29.68
CA SER A 49 -32.12 -54.65 30.43
C SER A 49 -31.30 -54.64 31.73
N SER A 50 -31.07 -53.45 32.33
CA SER A 50 -30.94 -53.15 33.78
C SER A 50 -29.85 -53.85 34.61
N SER A 51 -29.21 -53.31 35.65
CA SER A 51 -29.18 -51.99 36.32
C SER A 51 -28.13 -52.07 37.47
N SER A 52 -27.57 -50.92 37.85
CA SER A 52 -27.15 -50.49 39.20
C SER A 52 -26.02 -51.18 40.01
N SER A 53 -24.98 -50.36 40.27
CA SER A 53 -24.44 -49.96 41.59
C SER A 53 -23.01 -50.35 42.01
N SER A 54 -22.18 -49.29 42.10
CA SER A 54 -21.26 -48.94 43.20
C SER A 54 -19.84 -49.57 43.32
N ARG A 55 -18.88 -48.62 43.34
CA ARG A 55 -17.57 -48.59 44.04
C ARG A 55 -16.52 -49.66 43.72
N LYS A 56 -15.42 -49.22 43.09
CA LYS A 56 -14.12 -49.05 43.78
C LYS A 56 -13.09 -48.35 42.90
N THR A 57 -12.34 -47.47 43.55
CA THR A 57 -11.16 -46.73 43.12
C THR A 57 -10.01 -47.64 42.71
N SER A 58 -9.41 -47.41 41.55
CA SER A 58 -8.02 -47.80 41.28
C SER A 58 -7.41 -46.90 40.21
N LYS A 59 -6.38 -46.16 40.61
CA LYS A 59 -5.49 -45.33 39.77
C LYS A 59 -4.84 -46.18 38.67
N ALA A 60 -4.82 -45.68 37.45
CA ALA A 60 -4.00 -46.13 36.32
C ALA A 60 -3.75 -44.92 35.38
N PRO A 61 -2.70 -44.94 34.55
CA PRO A 61 -1.67 -43.91 34.48
C PRO A 61 -1.97 -42.77 33.50
N ALA A 62 -1.27 -41.65 33.70
CA ALA A 62 -1.31 -40.47 32.85
C ALA A 62 -1.14 -40.83 31.36
N ALA A 63 -2.22 -40.68 30.61
CA ALA A 63 -2.19 -40.65 29.16
C ALA A 63 -1.54 -39.32 28.74
N LYS A 64 -0.43 -39.42 28.03
CA LYS A 64 0.17 -38.29 27.29
C LYS A 64 -0.92 -37.71 26.40
N SER A 65 -1.33 -36.47 26.68
CA SER A 65 -2.12 -35.67 25.77
C SER A 65 -1.31 -35.49 24.50
N ALA A 66 -1.80 -36.06 23.40
CA ALA A 66 -1.40 -35.64 22.07
C ALA A 66 -1.83 -34.18 21.93
N ASP A 67 -0.86 -33.28 21.89
CA ASP A 67 -1.06 -31.91 21.45
C ASP A 67 -1.65 -31.95 20.03
N SER A 68 -2.93 -31.65 19.90
CA SER A 68 -3.51 -31.20 18.65
C SER A 68 -3.04 -29.76 18.44
N GLN A 69 -1.82 -29.57 17.92
CA GLN A 69 -1.41 -28.30 17.35
C GLN A 69 -2.35 -27.99 16.18
N ALA A 70 -3.07 -26.86 16.27
CA ALA A 70 -3.71 -26.29 15.11
C ALA A 70 -2.61 -26.02 14.05
N PRO A 71 -2.86 -26.28 12.76
CA PRO A 71 -1.85 -26.07 11.72
C PRO A 71 -1.44 -24.60 11.69
N ASP A 72 -0.12 -24.35 11.68
CA ASP A 72 0.45 -23.01 11.55
C ASP A 72 -0.13 -22.33 10.29
N SER A 73 -0.86 -21.22 10.48
CA SER A 73 -1.60 -20.53 9.41
C SER A 73 -0.71 -19.90 8.34
N TYR A 74 0.60 -19.78 8.58
CA TYR A 74 1.57 -19.15 7.68
C TYR A 74 2.83 -20.02 7.57
N MET A 75 2.77 -21.03 6.71
CA MET A 75 3.91 -21.89 6.40
C MET A 75 4.64 -21.35 5.17
N TYR A 76 5.39 -20.26 5.31
CA TYR A 76 6.27 -19.73 4.24
C TYR A 76 7.64 -20.41 4.29
N PHE A 77 8.26 -20.61 3.14
CA PHE A 77 9.67 -21.01 3.08
C PHE A 77 10.53 -19.85 3.59
N THR A 78 11.43 -20.14 4.50
CA THR A 78 12.38 -19.17 5.04
C THR A 78 13.73 -19.85 5.21
N GLU A 79 14.78 -19.28 4.65
CA GLU A 79 16.13 -19.80 4.83
C GLU A 79 16.55 -19.63 6.29
N ARG A 80 17.11 -20.70 6.85
CA ARG A 80 17.54 -20.79 8.26
C ARG A 80 19.05 -20.63 8.40
N ASP A 81 19.81 -20.98 7.36
CA ASP A 81 21.26 -20.84 7.38
C ASP A 81 21.67 -19.39 7.11
N LEU A 82 22.30 -18.76 8.11
CA LEU A 82 22.75 -17.39 8.03
C LEU A 82 23.88 -17.21 7.03
N ASP A 83 24.80 -18.16 6.95
CA ASP A 83 25.95 -18.06 6.04
C ASP A 83 25.45 -18.09 4.59
N GLN A 84 24.42 -18.89 4.32
CA GLN A 84 23.74 -18.92 3.03
C GLN A 84 23.03 -17.59 2.73
N ILE A 85 22.29 -17.03 3.69
CA ILE A 85 21.62 -15.71 3.53
C ILE A 85 22.67 -14.63 3.22
N LEU A 86 23.76 -14.58 3.98
CA LEU A 86 24.82 -13.59 3.78
C LEU A 86 25.52 -13.76 2.44
N SER A 87 25.83 -15.00 2.03
CA SER A 87 26.38 -15.30 0.71
C SER A 87 25.44 -14.86 -0.42
N ASN A 88 24.13 -15.09 -0.26
CA ASN A 88 23.13 -14.67 -1.24
C ASN A 88 23.03 -13.15 -1.34
N LEU A 89 23.11 -12.44 -0.22
CA LEU A 89 23.14 -10.98 -0.18
C LEU A 89 24.40 -10.41 -0.83
N ASP A 90 25.55 -11.03 -0.58
CA ASP A 90 26.82 -10.60 -1.16
C ASP A 90 26.79 -10.73 -2.69
N TYR A 91 26.25 -11.84 -3.21
CA TYR A 91 26.04 -12.03 -4.65
C TYR A 91 25.11 -10.95 -5.23
N LEU A 92 23.96 -10.70 -4.58
CA LEU A 92 23.03 -9.67 -5.04
C LEU A 92 23.70 -8.29 -5.05
N ARG A 93 24.48 -7.97 -4.01
CA ARG A 93 25.19 -6.70 -3.89
C ARG A 93 26.20 -6.50 -5.02
N GLU A 94 26.98 -7.53 -5.35
CA GLU A 94 27.92 -7.48 -6.48
C GLU A 94 27.22 -7.26 -7.83
N SER A 95 26.01 -7.82 -7.99
CA SER A 95 25.22 -7.63 -9.21
C SER A 95 24.63 -6.22 -9.34
N VAL A 96 24.31 -5.58 -8.21
CA VAL A 96 23.67 -4.25 -8.16
C VAL A 96 24.69 -3.12 -8.23
N PHE A 97 25.89 -3.35 -7.71
CA PHE A 97 26.99 -2.41 -7.75
C PHE A 97 28.17 -2.98 -8.55
N PRO A 98 28.08 -3.00 -9.89
CA PRO A 98 29.19 -3.48 -10.71
C PRO A 98 30.44 -2.66 -10.43
N ARG A 99 31.57 -3.32 -10.18
CA ARG A 99 32.86 -2.66 -9.96
C ARG A 99 33.26 -1.91 -11.24
N VAL A 100 33.08 -0.60 -11.25
CA VAL A 100 33.60 0.24 -12.34
C VAL A 100 35.13 0.23 -12.22
N PHE A 101 35.80 -0.51 -13.11
CA PHE A 101 37.25 -0.48 -13.25
C PHE A 101 37.68 0.89 -13.79
N THR A 102 37.77 1.89 -12.90
CA THR A 102 38.54 3.10 -13.17
C THR A 102 39.92 2.89 -12.57
N ASP A 103 40.94 2.86 -13.45
CA ASP A 103 42.36 2.56 -13.18
C ASP A 103 43.08 3.58 -12.27
N SER A 104 42.35 4.30 -11.42
CA SER A 104 42.89 5.43 -10.67
C SER A 104 42.18 5.63 -9.34
N GLN A 105 42.08 4.57 -8.53
CA GLN A 105 42.17 4.65 -7.07
C GLN A 105 42.18 3.25 -6.47
N LYS A 106 43.35 2.82 -5.98
CA LYS A 106 43.45 1.82 -4.93
C LYS A 106 42.94 2.45 -3.63
N GLU A 107 41.64 2.67 -3.50
CA GLU A 107 41.02 2.84 -2.18
C GLU A 107 40.60 1.46 -1.67
N GLU A 108 41.05 1.15 -0.46
CA GLU A 108 40.72 -0.05 0.30
C GLU A 108 39.20 -0.29 0.32
N GLY A 109 38.80 -1.57 0.31
CA GLY A 109 37.42 -2.00 0.12
C GLY A 109 36.42 -1.40 1.11
N LYS A 110 35.86 -0.24 0.77
CA LYS A 110 34.62 0.24 1.39
C LYS A 110 33.50 -0.68 0.93
N GLN A 111 33.05 -1.56 1.84
CA GLN A 111 31.89 -2.40 1.64
C GLN A 111 30.72 -1.52 1.20
N GLN A 112 30.21 -1.73 -0.02
CA GLN A 112 29.06 -1.00 -0.52
C GLN A 112 27.82 -1.47 0.24
N PHE A 113 26.98 -0.53 0.67
CA PHE A 113 25.77 -0.84 1.43
C PHE A 113 24.55 -0.83 0.51
N PHE A 114 23.57 -1.67 0.81
CA PHE A 114 22.27 -1.59 0.13
C PHE A 114 21.61 -0.23 0.42
N PRO A 115 20.79 0.30 -0.50
CA PRO A 115 19.98 1.48 -0.21
C PRO A 115 19.09 1.25 1.02
N SER A 116 18.81 2.31 1.79
CA SER A 116 17.91 2.21 2.95
C SER A 116 16.45 1.94 2.56
N VAL A 117 16.12 2.05 1.27
CA VAL A 117 14.77 1.99 0.73
C VAL A 117 14.69 0.95 -0.37
N CYS A 118 13.66 0.12 -0.32
CA CYS A 118 13.25 -0.78 -1.37
C CYS A 118 11.84 -0.41 -1.89
N LEU A 119 11.70 -0.29 -3.21
CA LEU A 119 10.42 -0.21 -3.91
C LEU A 119 10.10 -1.59 -4.48
N ILE A 120 8.91 -2.11 -4.19
CA ILE A 120 8.43 -3.39 -4.71
C ILE A 120 7.19 -3.13 -5.57
N GLY A 121 7.35 -3.15 -6.88
CA GLY A 121 6.24 -3.00 -7.83
C GLY A 121 5.63 -4.35 -8.19
N LEU A 122 4.35 -4.57 -7.86
CA LEU A 122 3.68 -5.86 -8.11
C LEU A 122 2.49 -5.73 -9.06
N GLY A 123 2.46 -6.64 -10.05
CA GLY A 123 1.56 -6.57 -11.19
C GLY A 123 1.90 -5.45 -12.16
N ARG A 124 1.07 -5.29 -13.20
CA ARG A 124 1.28 -4.30 -14.26
C ARG A 124 1.37 -2.87 -13.77
N CYS A 125 0.33 -2.40 -13.06
CA CYS A 125 0.25 -1.03 -12.54
C CYS A 125 1.38 -0.75 -11.53
N GLY A 126 1.59 -1.66 -10.57
CA GLY A 126 2.63 -1.52 -9.55
C GLY A 126 4.04 -1.44 -10.13
N SER A 127 4.35 -2.27 -11.13
CA SER A 127 5.66 -2.26 -11.79
C SER A 127 5.92 -0.95 -12.55
N ASN A 128 4.92 -0.40 -13.23
CA ASN A 128 5.06 0.86 -13.97
C ASN A 128 5.33 2.04 -13.03
N ILE A 129 4.55 2.15 -11.95
CA ILE A 129 4.75 3.22 -10.96
C ILE A 129 6.12 3.11 -10.30
N ALA A 130 6.56 1.90 -9.91
CA ALA A 130 7.87 1.70 -9.29
C ALA A 130 9.03 2.18 -10.21
N LEU A 131 8.91 1.96 -11.52
CA LEU A 131 9.85 2.46 -12.51
C LEU A 131 9.81 3.98 -12.64
N ASP A 132 8.62 4.58 -12.70
CA ASP A 132 8.44 6.03 -12.79
C ASP A 132 9.06 6.74 -11.57
N VAL A 133 8.87 6.18 -10.36
CA VAL A 133 9.53 6.67 -9.13
C VAL A 133 11.05 6.58 -9.25
N ALA A 134 11.57 5.44 -9.68
CA ALA A 134 13.00 5.19 -9.77
C ALA A 134 13.68 6.15 -10.76
N GLU A 135 13.03 6.41 -11.88
CA GLU A 135 13.47 7.38 -12.88
C GLU A 135 13.43 8.81 -12.36
N LEU A 136 12.37 9.20 -11.64
CA LEU A 136 12.28 10.53 -11.03
C LEU A 136 13.42 10.76 -10.03
N VAL A 137 13.69 9.77 -9.17
CA VAL A 137 14.81 9.83 -8.22
C VAL A 137 16.15 9.89 -8.95
N HIS A 138 16.33 9.08 -9.99
CA HIS A 138 17.58 9.04 -10.76
C HIS A 138 17.82 10.33 -11.53
N SER A 139 16.79 10.89 -12.15
CA SER A 139 16.82 12.16 -12.89
C SER A 139 17.12 13.33 -11.95
N ALA A 140 16.41 13.40 -10.81
CA ALA A 140 16.65 14.41 -9.79
C ALA A 140 18.09 14.35 -9.27
N ARG A 141 18.58 13.14 -8.93
CA ARG A 141 19.97 12.95 -8.49
C ARG A 141 20.98 13.37 -9.56
N SER A 142 20.76 12.98 -10.81
CA SER A 142 21.64 13.34 -11.93
C SER A 142 21.69 14.84 -12.15
N TYR A 143 20.54 15.51 -12.09
CA TYR A 143 20.43 16.97 -12.16
C TYR A 143 21.24 17.64 -11.04
N TYR A 144 21.05 17.21 -9.78
CA TYR A 144 21.79 17.76 -8.64
C TYR A 144 23.31 17.52 -8.76
N LEU A 145 23.74 16.34 -9.21
CA LEU A 145 25.16 16.06 -9.43
C LEU A 145 25.76 16.95 -10.53
N GLN A 146 25.02 17.19 -11.62
CA GLN A 146 25.45 18.11 -12.68
C GLN A 146 25.52 19.56 -12.18
N GLU A 147 24.55 19.99 -11.36
CA GLU A 147 24.56 21.33 -10.76
C GLU A 147 25.77 21.51 -9.84
N LEU A 148 26.08 20.52 -9.02
CA LEU A 148 27.28 20.51 -8.17
C LEU A 148 28.56 20.55 -9.00
N ASP A 149 28.68 19.73 -10.04
CA ASP A 149 29.81 19.76 -10.95
C ASP A 149 29.97 21.13 -11.61
N ASN A 150 28.86 21.78 -11.97
CA ASN A 150 28.86 23.12 -12.54
C ASN A 150 29.21 24.19 -11.49
N GLU A 151 28.75 24.09 -10.25
CA GLU A 151 29.15 24.96 -9.13
C GLU A 151 30.64 24.79 -8.78
N GLU A 152 31.14 23.55 -8.76
CA GLU A 152 32.55 23.24 -8.60
C GLU A 152 33.38 23.81 -9.75
N ARG A 153 32.95 23.65 -11.00
CA ARG A 153 33.63 24.26 -12.16
C ARG A 153 33.61 25.78 -12.07
N ARG A 154 32.47 26.39 -11.75
CA ARG A 154 32.35 27.85 -11.57
C ARG A 154 33.17 28.38 -10.40
N SER A 155 33.28 27.64 -9.29
CA SER A 155 34.12 28.03 -8.15
C SER A 155 35.61 27.90 -8.49
N ARG A 156 36.00 26.84 -9.21
CA ARG A 156 37.36 26.67 -9.77
C ARG A 156 37.69 27.75 -10.81
N GLU A 157 36.71 28.21 -11.58
CA GLU A 157 36.86 29.31 -12.56
C GLU A 157 36.85 30.70 -11.91
N LYS A 158 36.17 30.89 -10.77
CA LYS A 158 36.24 32.13 -9.97
C LYS A 158 37.55 32.25 -9.18
N GLU A 159 38.21 31.13 -8.87
CA GLU A 159 39.59 31.11 -8.32
C GLU A 159 40.66 31.31 -9.42
N ILE A 160 40.63 32.44 -10.14
CA ILE A 160 41.73 32.83 -11.04
C ILE A 160 42.63 33.85 -10.33
N GLY A 161 43.85 33.45 -9.96
CA GLY A 161 44.92 34.34 -9.50
C GLY A 161 45.79 33.84 -8.34
N PRO A 162 46.78 34.65 -7.88
CA PRO A 162 47.80 34.32 -6.88
C PRO A 162 47.26 33.88 -5.50
N MET A 163 45.96 34.03 -5.27
CA MET A 163 45.24 33.53 -4.09
C MET A 163 45.35 32.01 -3.94
N ARG A 164 45.38 31.25 -5.04
CA ARG A 164 45.44 29.78 -5.03
C ARG A 164 46.80 29.24 -4.51
N TRP A 165 47.89 29.94 -4.85
CA TRP A 165 49.25 29.64 -4.38
C TRP A 165 49.44 30.00 -2.90
N ILE A 166 48.86 31.12 -2.46
CA ILE A 166 48.90 31.55 -1.05
C ILE A 166 48.11 30.58 -0.15
N ARG A 167 46.98 30.04 -0.65
CA ARG A 167 46.15 29.08 0.11
C ARG A 167 46.83 27.71 0.26
N GLN A 168 47.46 27.20 -0.81
CA GLN A 168 48.23 25.94 -0.78
C GLN A 168 49.48 26.02 0.10
N SER A 169 50.13 27.18 0.18
CA SER A 169 51.32 27.36 1.05
C SER A 169 50.99 27.52 2.54
N LEU A 170 49.75 27.89 2.88
CA LEU A 170 49.31 28.12 4.27
C LEU A 170 48.42 27.02 4.84
N ASN A 171 48.15 25.91 4.11
CA ASN A 171 47.27 24.82 4.55
C ASN A 171 45.92 25.30 5.13
N LEU A 172 45.40 26.41 4.59
CA LEU A 172 44.12 26.97 5.04
C LEU A 172 42.98 26.06 4.54
N PRO A 173 42.00 25.71 5.40
CA PRO A 173 40.88 24.87 5.00
C PRO A 173 40.08 25.50 3.85
N THR A 174 39.63 24.68 2.91
CA THR A 174 38.76 25.06 1.81
C THR A 174 37.47 25.68 2.37
N ALA A 175 37.09 26.86 1.88
CA ALA A 175 35.79 27.43 2.24
C ALA A 175 34.69 26.56 1.65
N ASN A 176 33.84 26.01 2.54
CA ASN A 176 32.62 25.24 2.28
C ASN A 176 32.65 24.39 1.00
N THR A 177 33.20 23.18 1.11
CA THR A 177 32.82 22.09 0.20
C THR A 177 31.31 21.92 0.29
N VAL A 178 30.58 22.33 -0.75
CA VAL A 178 29.15 22.07 -0.89
C VAL A 178 28.97 20.56 -0.85
N LYS A 179 28.48 20.02 0.27
CA LYS A 179 28.17 18.61 0.36
C LYS A 179 26.89 18.34 -0.44
N PRO A 180 26.85 17.27 -1.25
CA PRO A 180 25.63 16.90 -1.97
C PRO A 180 24.51 16.58 -0.98
N VAL A 181 23.31 17.10 -1.23
CA VAL A 181 22.09 16.56 -0.60
C VAL A 181 21.87 15.18 -1.21
N PHE A 182 22.04 14.13 -0.41
CA PHE A 182 21.96 12.75 -0.90
C PHE A 182 20.50 12.35 -1.15
N LEU A 183 20.06 12.41 -2.41
CA LEU A 183 18.92 11.65 -2.87
C LEU A 183 19.27 10.16 -2.84
N ILE A 184 18.55 9.39 -2.03
CA ILE A 184 18.74 7.95 -1.90
C ILE A 184 18.12 7.28 -3.12
N GLU A 185 18.96 6.75 -4.02
CA GLU A 185 18.49 5.87 -5.09
C GLU A 185 18.02 4.54 -4.49
N PRO A 186 16.73 4.20 -4.61
CA PRO A 186 16.17 3.00 -3.99
C PRO A 186 16.65 1.72 -4.69
N MET A 187 16.51 0.59 -3.99
CA MET A 187 16.46 -0.71 -4.66
C MET A 187 15.08 -0.88 -5.29
N VAL A 188 15.00 -1.43 -6.51
CA VAL A 188 13.72 -1.61 -7.20
C VAL A 188 13.53 -3.09 -7.54
N MET A 189 12.46 -3.68 -7.03
CA MET A 189 12.08 -5.08 -7.25
C MET A 189 10.74 -5.12 -7.98
N LEU A 190 10.71 -5.71 -9.17
CA LEU A 190 9.51 -5.76 -10.01
C LEU A 190 9.02 -7.19 -10.14
N GLY A 191 7.75 -7.45 -9.85
CA GLY A 191 7.16 -8.78 -9.99
C GLY A 191 5.82 -8.76 -10.69
N ASP A 192 5.61 -9.71 -11.59
CA ASP A 192 4.34 -9.96 -12.25
C ASP A 192 4.21 -11.46 -12.53
N LEU A 193 2.97 -11.93 -12.67
CA LEU A 193 2.68 -13.30 -13.11
C LEU A 193 2.45 -13.36 -14.63
N ASP A 194 2.68 -12.24 -15.32
CA ASP A 194 2.63 -12.17 -16.77
C ASP A 194 3.92 -12.74 -17.37
N LYS A 195 3.80 -13.36 -18.55
CA LYS A 195 4.84 -14.19 -19.16
C LYS A 195 6.06 -13.39 -19.63
N ASP A 196 5.92 -12.11 -19.88
CA ASP A 196 6.97 -11.25 -20.44
C ASP A 196 6.99 -9.87 -19.77
N ILE A 197 7.23 -9.84 -18.47
CA ILE A 197 7.38 -8.59 -17.71
C ILE A 197 8.54 -7.74 -18.27
N GLU A 198 9.65 -8.36 -18.63
CA GLU A 198 10.84 -7.67 -19.13
C GLU A 198 10.59 -7.05 -20.52
N GLY A 199 10.04 -7.81 -21.46
CA GLY A 199 9.65 -7.30 -22.77
C GLY A 199 8.56 -6.23 -22.66
N ARG A 200 7.61 -6.36 -21.73
CA ARG A 200 6.61 -5.31 -21.45
C ARG A 200 7.26 -4.02 -20.96
N ILE A 201 8.13 -4.09 -19.95
CA ILE A 201 8.84 -2.92 -19.41
C ILE A 201 9.64 -2.22 -20.53
N ARG A 202 10.39 -3.00 -21.33
CA ARG A 202 11.16 -2.47 -22.46
C ARG A 202 10.26 -1.87 -23.55
N PHE A 203 9.11 -2.49 -23.85
CA PHE A 203 8.19 -2.01 -24.88
C PHE A 203 7.43 -0.75 -24.47
N SER A 204 6.94 -0.68 -23.22
CA SER A 204 6.29 0.51 -22.66
C SER A 204 7.18 1.75 -22.69
N ARG A 205 8.51 1.56 -22.73
CA ARG A 205 9.52 2.62 -22.68
C ARG A 205 10.19 2.93 -24.02
N ARG A 206 9.93 2.16 -25.10
CA ARG A 206 10.50 2.43 -26.44
C ARG A 206 10.06 3.76 -27.08
N ALA A 207 9.06 4.43 -26.52
CA ALA A 207 8.62 5.75 -26.97
C ALA A 207 9.47 6.90 -26.38
N ASP A 208 10.20 6.67 -25.29
CA ASP A 208 11.09 7.64 -24.64
C ASP A 208 12.55 7.29 -24.96
N GLU A 209 13.35 8.28 -25.40
CA GLU A 209 14.77 8.12 -25.80
C GLU A 209 15.73 7.81 -24.62
N SER A 210 15.21 7.41 -23.45
CA SER A 210 15.99 7.26 -22.22
C SER A 210 16.74 5.91 -22.16
N THR A 211 18.06 5.95 -21.95
CA THR A 211 18.91 4.77 -21.64
C THR A 211 18.76 4.25 -20.20
N PHE A 212 17.80 4.79 -19.43
CA PHE A 212 17.59 4.54 -18.01
C PHE A 212 17.58 3.04 -17.64
N LEU A 213 16.87 2.20 -18.41
CA LEU A 213 16.77 0.77 -18.12
C LEU A 213 18.11 0.03 -18.26
N GLU A 214 19.04 0.52 -19.09
CA GLU A 214 20.37 -0.05 -19.24
C GLU A 214 21.34 0.48 -18.17
N ASP A 215 21.12 1.72 -17.71
CA ASP A 215 22.01 2.41 -16.76
C ASP A 215 21.66 2.10 -15.28
N TYR A 216 20.42 1.70 -14.98
CA TYR A 216 19.94 1.52 -13.61
C TYR A 216 20.14 0.09 -13.06
N ASN A 217 21.36 -0.19 -12.59
CA ASN A 217 21.76 -1.52 -12.06
C ASN A 217 21.06 -1.96 -10.76
N LYS A 218 20.33 -1.07 -10.08
CA LYS A 218 19.60 -1.34 -8.81
C LYS A 218 18.19 -1.91 -9.02
N MET A 219 17.82 -2.19 -10.27
CA MET A 219 16.56 -2.83 -10.61
C MET A 219 16.76 -4.34 -10.76
N LYS A 220 15.85 -5.12 -10.18
CA LYS A 220 15.75 -6.57 -10.36
C LYS A 220 14.33 -6.98 -10.70
N ILE A 221 14.23 -7.92 -11.63
CA ILE A 221 12.96 -8.45 -12.11
C ILE A 221 12.78 -9.85 -11.51
N MET A 222 11.70 -10.03 -10.77
CA MET A 222 11.27 -11.33 -10.26
C MET A 222 10.54 -12.07 -11.37
N ASP A 223 11.27 -12.93 -12.10
CA ASP A 223 10.63 -13.86 -13.02
C ASP A 223 10.00 -15.01 -12.23
N LEU A 224 8.66 -14.95 -12.14
CA LEU A 224 7.80 -15.91 -11.44
C LEU A 224 6.97 -16.76 -12.42
N SER A 225 7.32 -16.71 -13.72
CA SER A 225 6.57 -17.34 -14.81
C SER A 225 6.49 -18.86 -14.69
N GLU A 226 7.43 -19.48 -13.96
CA GLU A 226 7.44 -20.91 -13.65
C GLU A 226 6.15 -21.36 -12.95
N VAL A 227 5.68 -20.56 -11.97
CA VAL A 227 4.48 -20.90 -11.20
C VAL A 227 3.24 -20.57 -12.00
N HIS A 228 3.21 -19.44 -12.70
CA HIS A 228 2.14 -19.13 -13.63
C HIS A 228 2.57 -18.13 -14.69
N ALA A 229 2.27 -18.43 -15.95
CA ALA A 229 2.45 -17.53 -17.08
C ALA A 229 1.07 -17.12 -17.61
N GLY A 230 0.62 -15.90 -17.28
CA GLY A 230 -0.64 -15.33 -17.77
C GLY A 230 -1.45 -14.50 -16.76
N GLY A 231 -0.90 -14.21 -15.57
CA GLY A 231 -1.61 -13.46 -14.53
C GLY A 231 -2.60 -14.30 -13.73
N ALA A 232 -3.00 -13.84 -12.54
CA ALA A 232 -4.01 -14.50 -11.71
C ALA A 232 -5.47 -14.25 -12.17
N GLY A 233 -5.64 -13.69 -13.38
CA GLY A 233 -6.90 -13.09 -13.82
C GLY A 233 -7.31 -11.90 -12.95
N ASN A 234 -8.59 -11.51 -13.04
CA ASN A 234 -9.16 -10.42 -12.25
C ASN A 234 -9.48 -10.83 -10.80
N ALA A 235 -8.86 -11.84 -10.21
CA ALA A 235 -9.24 -12.37 -8.89
C ALA A 235 -8.09 -12.37 -7.87
N PRO A 236 -8.13 -11.49 -6.85
CA PRO A 236 -7.11 -11.39 -5.81
C PRO A 236 -6.86 -12.69 -5.04
N ILE A 237 -7.90 -13.50 -4.80
CA ILE A 237 -7.76 -14.79 -4.12
C ILE A 237 -6.84 -15.75 -4.88
N LEU A 238 -6.88 -15.74 -6.22
CA LEU A 238 -5.98 -16.53 -7.04
C LEU A 238 -4.56 -15.96 -7.00
N GLY A 239 -4.42 -14.63 -7.02
CA GLY A 239 -3.13 -13.96 -6.87
C GLY A 239 -2.45 -14.29 -5.56
N GLN A 240 -3.21 -14.30 -4.45
CA GLN A 240 -2.74 -14.74 -3.14
C GLN A 240 -2.31 -16.21 -3.16
N TYR A 241 -3.13 -17.09 -3.74
CA TYR A 241 -2.81 -18.51 -3.78
C TYR A 241 -1.54 -18.80 -4.60
N LEU A 242 -1.37 -18.13 -5.73
CA LEU A 242 -0.16 -18.25 -6.56
C LEU A 242 1.07 -17.67 -5.85
N ALA A 243 0.94 -16.52 -5.20
CA ALA A 243 2.02 -15.94 -4.38
C ALA A 243 2.43 -16.89 -3.25
N ARG A 244 1.46 -17.56 -2.64
CA ARG A 244 1.71 -18.53 -1.59
C ARG A 244 2.43 -19.78 -2.11
N ILE A 245 2.10 -20.26 -3.32
CA ILE A 245 2.89 -21.31 -3.98
C ILE A 245 4.34 -20.84 -4.18
N ILE A 246 4.53 -19.61 -4.65
CA ILE A 246 5.86 -19.03 -4.90
C ILE A 246 6.68 -18.97 -3.60
N LEU A 247 6.07 -18.48 -2.52
CA LEU A 247 6.73 -18.28 -1.23
C LEU A 247 6.88 -19.56 -0.40
N ASN A 248 6.16 -20.63 -0.74
CA ASN A 248 6.26 -21.92 -0.04
C ASN A 248 7.22 -22.90 -0.73
N LYS A 249 7.49 -22.67 -2.02
CA LYS A 249 8.43 -23.47 -2.79
C LYS A 249 9.86 -23.11 -2.38
N ASP A 250 10.70 -24.14 -2.22
CA ASP A 250 12.12 -24.00 -1.94
C ASP A 250 12.83 -23.18 -3.03
N THR A 251 13.62 -22.20 -2.59
CA THR A 251 14.34 -21.27 -3.46
C THR A 251 15.36 -21.94 -4.37
N ASP A 252 15.97 -23.06 -3.95
CA ASP A 252 16.97 -23.76 -4.76
C ASP A 252 16.36 -24.57 -5.91
N HIS A 253 15.05 -24.84 -5.83
CA HIS A 253 14.31 -25.61 -6.82
C HIS A 253 13.56 -24.73 -7.84
N PHE A 254 13.75 -23.41 -7.80
CA PHE A 254 13.20 -22.50 -8.80
C PHE A 254 13.99 -22.56 -10.11
N SER A 255 13.29 -22.45 -11.24
CA SER A 255 13.94 -22.40 -12.56
C SER A 255 14.77 -21.12 -12.75
N ASN A 256 14.39 -20.04 -12.07
CA ASN A 256 15.12 -18.79 -12.06
C ASN A 256 16.15 -18.79 -10.93
N GLU A 257 17.43 -18.87 -11.28
CA GLU A 257 18.53 -18.85 -10.32
C GLU A 257 18.64 -17.53 -9.54
N GLU A 258 18.06 -16.42 -10.05
CA GLU A 258 18.06 -15.13 -9.36
C GLU A 258 17.08 -15.08 -8.18
N TRP A 259 16.03 -15.93 -8.19
CA TRP A 259 14.97 -15.88 -7.19
C TRP A 259 15.50 -16.06 -5.78
N LYS A 260 16.44 -16.98 -5.54
CA LYS A 260 17.02 -17.20 -4.21
C LYS A 260 17.70 -15.94 -3.64
N PHE A 261 18.36 -15.16 -4.49
CA PHE A 261 19.03 -13.93 -4.08
C PHE A 261 18.00 -12.83 -3.75
N ILE A 262 16.96 -12.72 -4.57
CA ILE A 262 15.87 -11.77 -4.35
C ILE A 262 15.06 -12.14 -3.09
N HIS A 263 14.75 -13.42 -2.90
CA HIS A 263 14.07 -13.95 -1.72
C HIS A 263 14.88 -13.68 -0.46
N SER A 264 16.19 -13.97 -0.49
CA SER A 264 17.09 -13.68 0.62
C SER A 264 17.10 -12.19 0.98
N TYR A 265 17.08 -11.30 0.00
CA TYR A 265 17.03 -9.86 0.24
C TYR A 265 15.66 -9.36 0.75
N LEU A 266 14.56 -9.79 0.14
CA LEU A 266 13.22 -9.30 0.47
C LEU A 266 12.64 -9.91 1.75
N ILE A 267 12.83 -11.21 1.95
CA ILE A 267 12.15 -12.00 2.98
C ILE A 267 13.13 -12.41 4.08
N ASP A 268 14.22 -13.11 3.73
CA ASP A 268 15.05 -13.75 4.77
C ASP A 268 15.91 -12.73 5.53
N SER A 269 16.47 -11.73 4.86
CA SER A 269 17.39 -10.78 5.51
C SER A 269 16.72 -9.56 6.12
N CYS A 270 15.39 -9.48 6.07
CA CYS A 270 14.65 -8.32 6.56
C CYS A 270 14.91 -8.12 8.07
N GLY A 271 15.34 -6.93 8.46
CA GLY A 271 15.71 -6.60 9.84
C GLY A 271 17.17 -6.90 10.22
N ILE A 272 17.90 -7.72 9.46
CA ILE A 272 19.30 -8.09 9.75
C ILE A 272 20.25 -6.94 9.36
N LYS A 273 21.27 -6.64 10.18
CA LYS A 273 22.27 -5.59 9.94
C LYS A 273 22.97 -5.64 8.56
N ALA A 274 23.13 -6.84 7.99
CA ALA A 274 23.72 -7.04 6.67
C ALA A 274 22.85 -6.49 5.52
N ASN A 275 21.54 -6.37 5.75
CA ASN A 275 20.60 -5.68 4.88
C ASN A 275 20.28 -4.30 5.47
N GLN A 276 20.77 -3.24 4.82
CA GLN A 276 20.61 -1.87 5.32
C GLN A 276 19.25 -1.26 4.92
N SER A 277 18.43 -1.98 4.13
CA SER A 277 17.08 -1.53 3.79
C SER A 277 16.16 -1.62 5.00
N ARG A 278 15.54 -0.48 5.34
CA ARG A 278 14.60 -0.35 6.47
C ARG A 278 13.20 0.03 6.05
N LEU A 279 13.06 0.64 4.86
CA LEU A 279 11.77 1.06 4.32
C LEU A 279 11.43 0.21 3.10
N TYR A 280 10.27 -0.44 3.14
CA TYR A 280 9.78 -1.25 2.04
C TYR A 280 8.42 -0.72 1.58
N PHE A 281 8.34 -0.27 0.33
CA PHE A 281 7.12 0.25 -0.27
C PHE A 281 6.58 -0.73 -1.30
N TYR A 282 5.46 -1.37 -0.98
CA TYR A 282 4.76 -2.29 -1.88
C TYR A 282 3.76 -1.51 -2.73
N ILE A 283 4.00 -1.39 -4.02
CA ILE A 283 3.18 -0.59 -4.93
C ILE A 283 2.33 -1.53 -5.78
N PHE A 284 1.00 -1.38 -5.72
CA PHE A 284 0.07 -2.24 -6.44
C PHE A 284 -1.30 -1.58 -6.63
N SER A 285 -2.04 -2.06 -7.63
CA SER A 285 -3.46 -1.69 -7.80
C SER A 285 -4.36 -2.59 -6.97
N ALA A 286 -5.25 -2.00 -6.17
CA ALA A 286 -6.23 -2.70 -5.33
C ALA A 286 -7.23 -3.51 -6.17
N GLY A 287 -7.60 -3.00 -7.34
CA GLY A 287 -8.51 -3.66 -8.27
C GLY A 287 -7.88 -4.80 -9.06
N GLY A 288 -6.55 -4.84 -9.16
CA GLY A 288 -5.84 -5.87 -9.93
C GLY A 288 -5.74 -7.19 -9.18
N GLY A 289 -6.11 -8.32 -9.82
CA GLY A 289 -6.06 -9.64 -9.19
C GLY A 289 -4.64 -10.09 -8.80
N THR A 290 -3.69 -9.99 -9.74
CA THR A 290 -2.28 -10.34 -9.50
C THR A 290 -1.62 -9.38 -8.49
N GLY A 291 -1.70 -8.07 -8.72
CA GLY A 291 -0.98 -7.07 -7.92
C GLY A 291 -1.41 -7.06 -6.46
N SER A 292 -2.71 -6.90 -6.19
CA SER A 292 -3.24 -6.87 -4.81
C SER A 292 -3.01 -8.20 -4.08
N GLY A 293 -3.16 -9.33 -4.78
CA GLY A 293 -3.00 -10.65 -4.20
C GLY A 293 -1.56 -10.95 -3.82
N MET A 294 -0.62 -10.74 -4.74
CA MET A 294 0.80 -10.94 -4.46
C MET A 294 1.33 -9.98 -3.41
N ALA A 295 0.95 -8.69 -3.48
CA ALA A 295 1.46 -7.71 -2.54
C ALA A 295 1.10 -8.04 -1.09
N SER A 296 -0.15 -8.47 -0.86
CA SER A 296 -0.59 -8.87 0.48
C SER A 296 0.19 -10.09 0.99
N GLU A 297 0.42 -11.11 0.16
CA GLU A 297 1.15 -12.32 0.61
C GLU A 297 2.64 -12.10 0.76
N PHE A 298 3.28 -11.34 -0.13
CA PHE A 298 4.70 -11.00 0.02
C PHE A 298 4.94 -10.12 1.27
N GLY A 299 4.04 -9.18 1.56
CA GLY A 299 4.09 -8.40 2.79
C GLY A 299 3.95 -9.29 4.03
N LEU A 300 2.98 -10.23 4.02
CA LEU A 300 2.82 -11.20 5.11
C LEU A 300 4.03 -12.10 5.30
N ALA A 301 4.64 -12.61 4.22
CA ALA A 301 5.84 -13.43 4.31
C ALA A 301 7.05 -12.65 4.86
N GLN A 302 7.21 -11.39 4.45
CA GLN A 302 8.26 -10.52 4.99
C GLN A 302 8.07 -10.28 6.49
N GLN A 303 6.85 -9.93 6.91
CA GLN A 303 6.51 -9.69 8.31
C GLN A 303 6.62 -10.98 9.15
N TYR A 304 6.19 -12.11 8.60
CA TYR A 304 6.34 -13.42 9.23
C TYR A 304 7.81 -13.77 9.46
N SER A 305 8.66 -13.62 8.44
CA SER A 305 10.12 -13.86 8.54
C SER A 305 10.76 -12.94 9.61
N TYR A 306 10.40 -11.66 9.59
CA TYR A 306 10.90 -10.68 10.56
C TYR A 306 10.46 -10.99 12.00
N MET A 307 9.18 -11.26 12.23
CA MET A 307 8.64 -11.63 13.55
C MET A 307 9.24 -12.94 14.06
N ARG A 308 9.32 -13.96 13.20
CA ARG A 308 9.91 -15.26 13.55
C ARG A 308 11.33 -15.09 14.10
N LYS A 309 12.16 -14.30 13.42
CA LYS A 309 13.56 -14.09 13.80
C LYS A 309 13.71 -13.23 15.05
N THR A 310 12.78 -12.31 15.28
CA THR A 310 12.76 -11.45 16.48
C THR A 310 12.37 -12.23 17.73
N PHE A 311 11.53 -13.26 17.60
CA PHE A 311 10.95 -13.99 18.74
C PHE A 311 11.36 -15.48 18.82
N ASP A 312 12.34 -15.98 18.05
CA ASP A 312 12.81 -17.38 18.16
C ASP A 312 13.82 -17.54 19.33
N PRO A 313 13.43 -18.16 20.46
CA PRO A 313 14.31 -18.33 21.62
C PRO A 313 15.50 -19.26 21.31
N LYS A 314 15.45 -20.08 20.25
CA LYS A 314 16.56 -20.99 19.90
C LYS A 314 17.76 -20.27 19.27
N LEU A 315 17.60 -19.01 18.88
CA LEU A 315 18.71 -18.19 18.41
C LEU A 315 19.59 -17.69 19.57
N GLU A 316 19.05 -17.57 20.80
CA GLU A 316 19.82 -17.22 22.00
C GLU A 316 20.78 -18.35 22.42
N ASP A 317 20.46 -19.62 22.14
CA ASP A 317 21.29 -20.77 22.55
C ASP A 317 22.53 -21.02 21.65
N ARG A 318 22.63 -20.37 20.48
CA ARG A 318 23.77 -20.52 19.54
C ARG A 318 24.95 -19.56 19.83
N GLU A 319 24.91 -18.84 20.94
CA GLU A 319 25.68 -17.62 21.23
C GLU A 319 27.21 -17.70 21.49
N LEU A 320 27.87 -18.84 21.33
CA LEU A 320 29.30 -18.93 21.70
C LEU A 320 30.32 -18.78 20.56
N GLU A 321 29.96 -19.03 19.28
CA GLU A 321 30.95 -19.01 18.18
C GLU A 321 30.79 -17.84 17.18
N ASN A 322 29.62 -17.17 17.08
CA ASN A 322 29.35 -16.10 16.09
C ASN A 322 29.21 -14.68 16.68
N ARG A 323 30.07 -14.32 17.64
CA ARG A 323 29.97 -13.03 18.38
C ARG A 323 30.28 -11.76 17.58
N ASP A 324 30.94 -11.84 16.43
CA ASP A 324 31.26 -10.66 15.62
C ASP A 324 30.08 -10.17 14.76
N HIS A 325 29.01 -10.98 14.62
CA HIS A 325 27.74 -10.63 13.99
C HIS A 325 26.61 -10.57 15.02
N SER A 326 26.83 -9.88 16.15
CA SER A 326 25.82 -9.75 17.20
C SER A 326 24.46 -9.32 16.61
N PHE A 327 23.45 -10.15 16.85
CA PHE A 327 22.05 -9.98 16.45
C PHE A 327 21.48 -8.65 16.95
N VAL A 328 21.72 -7.57 16.22
CA VAL A 328 20.99 -6.31 16.37
C VAL A 328 19.93 -6.31 15.29
N PHE A 329 18.74 -6.77 15.64
CA PHE A 329 17.56 -6.59 14.80
C PHE A 329 17.17 -5.13 14.83
N GLU A 330 17.19 -4.52 13.65
CA GLU A 330 16.82 -3.13 13.48
C GLU A 330 15.40 -3.07 12.90
N PRO A 331 14.57 -2.15 13.40
CA PRO A 331 13.16 -2.05 13.05
C PRO A 331 12.99 -1.68 11.58
N ILE A 332 12.00 -2.31 10.96
CA ILE A 332 11.61 -2.05 9.57
C ILE A 332 10.26 -1.33 9.54
N PHE A 333 10.05 -0.54 8.51
CA PHE A 333 8.76 0.04 8.19
C PHE A 333 8.33 -0.41 6.80
N THR A 334 7.14 -0.99 6.73
CA THR A 334 6.55 -1.50 5.49
C THR A 334 5.25 -0.76 5.20
N SER A 335 5.10 -0.30 3.96
CA SER A 335 3.92 0.45 3.54
C SER A 335 3.37 -0.12 2.23
N GLY A 336 2.08 -0.44 2.23
CA GLY A 336 1.33 -0.77 1.01
C GLY A 336 0.82 0.51 0.35
N ILE A 337 1.29 0.82 -0.84
CA ILE A 337 0.80 1.92 -1.67
C ILE A 337 -0.26 1.36 -2.60
N CYS A 338 -1.50 1.65 -2.25
CA CYS A 338 -2.70 1.02 -2.75
C CYS A 338 -3.45 2.00 -3.66
N ILE A 339 -3.43 1.70 -4.97
CA ILE A 339 -4.16 2.48 -5.97
C ILE A 339 -5.60 1.94 -6.06
N LEU A 340 -6.58 2.76 -5.66
CA LEU A 340 -8.00 2.42 -5.67
C LEU A 340 -8.62 2.67 -7.06
N PRO A 341 -9.54 1.80 -7.51
CA PRO A 341 -10.23 1.98 -8.79
C PRO A 341 -11.22 3.16 -8.73
N ASN A 342 -11.62 3.67 -9.90
CA ASN A 342 -12.65 4.70 -10.02
C ASN A 342 -13.99 4.20 -9.50
N ILE A 343 -14.65 4.95 -8.62
CA ILE A 343 -15.94 4.54 -8.02
C ILE A 343 -17.12 5.07 -8.82
N GLN A 344 -16.99 6.26 -9.43
CA GLN A 344 -18.10 6.99 -10.03
C GLN A 344 -18.18 6.88 -11.58
N ASP A 345 -17.53 5.87 -12.19
CA ASP A 345 -17.60 5.70 -13.64
C ASP A 345 -18.90 4.99 -14.06
N ASN A 346 -19.76 5.71 -14.79
CA ASN A 346 -21.04 5.21 -15.30
C ASN A 346 -20.87 4.25 -16.51
N ARG A 347 -19.65 3.98 -16.97
CA ARG A 347 -19.38 3.05 -18.08
C ARG A 347 -19.06 1.63 -17.57
N ILE A 348 -20.10 0.79 -17.54
CA ILE A 348 -20.13 -0.66 -17.86
C ILE A 348 -19.33 -1.61 -16.95
N GLU A 349 -20.04 -2.58 -16.32
CA GLU A 349 -19.70 -3.91 -15.75
C GLU A 349 -18.25 -4.26 -15.30
N MET A 350 -17.22 -3.89 -16.05
CA MET A 350 -15.80 -4.11 -15.73
C MET A 350 -15.35 -3.35 -14.46
N SER A 351 -16.05 -2.26 -14.11
CA SER A 351 -15.88 -1.53 -12.85
C SER A 351 -16.23 -2.38 -11.62
N GLU A 352 -17.22 -3.27 -11.73
CA GLU A 352 -17.70 -4.03 -10.57
C GLU A 352 -16.66 -5.01 -10.03
N ALA A 353 -15.98 -5.75 -10.91
CA ALA A 353 -14.94 -6.69 -10.49
C ALA A 353 -13.80 -5.97 -9.77
N LEU A 354 -13.40 -4.80 -10.26
CA LEU A 354 -12.37 -3.96 -9.63
C LEU A 354 -12.80 -3.48 -8.24
N HIS A 355 -14.07 -3.10 -8.06
CA HIS A 355 -14.62 -2.70 -6.76
C HIS A 355 -14.63 -3.86 -5.77
N ILE A 356 -15.08 -5.05 -6.21
CA ILE A 356 -15.11 -6.25 -5.37
C ILE A 356 -13.67 -6.61 -4.94
N ASN A 357 -12.71 -6.53 -5.85
CA ASN A 357 -11.30 -6.83 -5.57
C ASN A 357 -10.69 -5.87 -4.55
N ALA A 358 -10.89 -4.57 -4.77
CA ALA A 358 -10.43 -3.55 -3.84
C ALA A 358 -11.09 -3.73 -2.47
N GLY A 359 -12.42 -3.90 -2.43
CA GLY A 359 -13.16 -4.16 -1.20
C GLY A 359 -12.71 -5.41 -0.45
N ARG A 360 -12.38 -6.49 -1.16
CA ARG A 360 -11.81 -7.71 -0.58
C ARG A 360 -10.47 -7.44 0.10
N LEU A 361 -9.56 -6.74 -0.59
CA LEU A 361 -8.25 -6.39 -0.05
C LEU A 361 -8.39 -5.51 1.20
N LEU A 362 -9.23 -4.47 1.13
CA LEU A 362 -9.46 -3.56 2.25
C LEU A 362 -10.08 -4.28 3.46
N CYS A 363 -11.05 -5.16 3.21
CA CYS A 363 -11.67 -5.98 4.26
C CYS A 363 -10.65 -6.93 4.91
N LYS A 364 -9.82 -7.62 4.11
CA LYS A 364 -8.72 -8.46 4.62
C LYS A 364 -7.78 -7.65 5.51
N TYR A 365 -7.28 -6.52 4.99
CA TYR A 365 -6.33 -5.67 5.70
C TYR A 365 -6.91 -5.14 7.01
N LEU A 366 -8.15 -4.65 7.03
CA LEU A 366 -8.79 -4.17 8.26
C LEU A 366 -9.01 -5.29 9.29
N ALA A 367 -9.30 -6.51 8.84
CA ALA A 367 -9.43 -7.66 9.73
C ALA A 367 -8.09 -8.03 10.37
N GLU A 368 -7.00 -8.05 9.59
CA GLU A 368 -5.63 -8.29 10.08
C GLU A 368 -5.16 -7.15 11.00
N GLU A 369 -5.51 -5.90 10.68
CA GLU A 369 -5.25 -4.72 11.52
C GLU A 369 -5.99 -4.80 12.87
N TRP A 370 -7.22 -5.32 12.89
CA TRP A 370 -7.96 -5.56 14.12
C TRP A 370 -7.24 -6.58 15.01
N ASP A 371 -6.83 -7.71 14.43
CA ASP A 371 -6.12 -8.77 15.12
C ASP A 371 -4.76 -8.28 15.67
N PHE A 372 -4.06 -7.44 14.91
CA PHE A 372 -2.80 -6.84 15.33
C PHE A 372 -2.98 -5.78 16.41
N SER A 373 -3.90 -4.83 16.22
CA SER A 373 -3.94 -3.58 16.99
C SER A 373 -4.88 -3.60 18.20
N TYR A 374 -5.91 -4.44 18.22
CA TYR A 374 -7.00 -4.35 19.20
C TYR A 374 -7.43 -5.67 19.82
N ASN A 375 -7.03 -6.82 19.24
CA ASN A 375 -7.36 -8.13 19.79
C ASN A 375 -6.42 -8.49 20.97
N PHE A 376 -6.60 -7.78 22.09
CA PHE A 376 -5.91 -8.02 23.36
C PHE A 376 -6.75 -8.91 24.27
N ASP A 377 -7.08 -10.14 23.86
CA ASP A 377 -7.38 -11.17 24.85
C ASP A 377 -6.07 -11.44 25.60
N ALA A 378 -5.90 -10.74 26.73
CA ALA A 378 -4.63 -10.54 27.43
C ALA A 378 -4.19 -11.75 28.27
N ASP A 379 -5.02 -12.78 28.40
CA ASP A 379 -4.82 -13.86 29.39
C ASP A 379 -4.16 -15.13 28.83
N GLU A 380 -3.94 -15.25 27.51
CA GLU A 380 -3.32 -16.45 26.89
C GLU A 380 -2.25 -16.09 25.84
N THR A 381 -1.27 -15.24 26.15
CA THR A 381 -0.16 -14.97 25.22
C THR A 381 0.89 -16.08 25.27
N ARG A 382 0.72 -17.13 24.46
CA ARG A 382 1.82 -18.04 24.10
C ARG A 382 2.57 -17.48 22.89
N ASP A 383 3.85 -17.82 22.72
CA ASP A 383 4.65 -17.42 21.54
C ASP A 383 3.98 -17.79 20.20
N ALA A 384 3.18 -18.88 20.20
CA ALA A 384 2.37 -19.30 19.05
C ALA A 384 1.29 -18.27 18.66
N ASP A 385 0.69 -17.57 19.63
CA ASP A 385 -0.36 -16.57 19.38
C ASP A 385 0.20 -15.25 18.82
N MET A 386 1.48 -14.94 19.05
CA MET A 386 2.13 -13.77 18.45
C MET A 386 2.29 -13.93 16.93
N MET A 387 2.56 -15.15 16.46
CA MET A 387 2.66 -15.46 15.03
C MET A 387 1.31 -15.40 14.31
N HIS A 388 0.20 -15.44 15.06
CA HIS A 388 -1.15 -15.20 14.54
C HIS A 388 -1.52 -13.72 14.45
N ARG A 389 -0.69 -12.81 14.98
CA ARG A 389 -0.86 -11.35 14.94
C ARG A 389 0.09 -10.72 13.94
N ILE A 390 0.01 -11.15 12.68
CA ILE A 390 0.75 -10.53 11.58
C ILE A 390 -0.20 -9.79 10.66
N ARG A 391 0.31 -8.70 10.11
CA ARG A 391 -0.34 -7.88 9.08
C ARG A 391 0.65 -7.70 7.94
N PRO A 392 0.20 -7.53 6.69
CA PRO A 392 1.10 -7.43 5.53
C PRO A 392 1.98 -6.17 5.57
N TRP A 393 1.44 -5.06 6.06
CA TRP A 393 2.11 -3.76 6.09
C TRP A 393 1.81 -3.03 7.38
N ASN A 394 2.72 -2.15 7.82
CA ASN A 394 2.46 -1.26 8.96
C ASN A 394 1.43 -0.19 8.60
N ALA A 395 1.53 0.35 7.38
CA ALA A 395 0.62 1.36 6.86
C ALA A 395 0.11 0.98 5.46
N MET A 396 -1.10 1.45 5.13
CA MET A 396 -1.65 1.35 3.77
C MET A 396 -2.00 2.75 3.28
N MET A 397 -1.19 3.28 2.35
CA MET A 397 -1.42 4.56 1.70
C MET A 397 -2.43 4.40 0.58
N LEU A 398 -3.52 5.16 0.65
CA LEU A 398 -4.66 5.08 -0.26
C LEU A 398 -4.61 6.23 -1.25
N ILE A 399 -4.65 5.87 -2.54
CA ILE A 399 -4.63 6.85 -3.63
C ILE A 399 -5.75 6.49 -4.59
N SER A 400 -6.74 7.36 -4.73
CA SER A 400 -7.88 7.13 -5.62
C SER A 400 -7.52 7.47 -7.07
N ASN A 401 -7.93 6.62 -8.02
CA ASN A 401 -7.82 6.98 -9.43
C ASN A 401 -8.77 8.12 -9.83
N ASP A 402 -9.80 8.42 -9.04
CA ASP A 402 -10.70 9.54 -9.28
C ASP A 402 -10.00 10.92 -9.15
N ILE A 403 -8.77 10.97 -8.60
CA ILE A 403 -7.92 12.18 -8.55
C ILE A 403 -7.84 12.86 -9.93
N MET A 404 -7.66 12.09 -11.01
CA MET A 404 -7.55 12.66 -12.35
C MET A 404 -8.85 13.33 -12.80
N ARG A 405 -9.98 12.68 -12.55
CA ARG A 405 -11.29 13.21 -12.92
C ARG A 405 -11.57 14.56 -12.26
N TYR A 406 -11.16 14.73 -11.01
CA TYR A 406 -11.35 16.01 -10.31
C TYR A 406 -10.42 17.09 -10.84
N ALA A 407 -9.18 16.73 -11.19
CA ALA A 407 -8.26 17.66 -11.81
C ALA A 407 -8.76 18.18 -13.17
N GLU A 408 -9.37 17.32 -13.98
CA GLU A 408 -9.99 17.71 -15.26
C GLU A 408 -11.16 18.67 -15.11
N GLN A 409 -12.01 18.45 -14.10
CA GLN A 409 -13.21 19.26 -13.88
C GLN A 409 -12.88 20.69 -13.46
N GLN A 410 -11.78 20.91 -12.75
CA GLN A 410 -11.36 22.25 -12.34
C GLN A 410 -10.70 23.05 -13.47
N ASP A 411 -10.11 22.39 -14.48
CA ASP A 411 -9.30 23.09 -15.50
C ASP A 411 -10.10 23.57 -16.74
N GLU A 412 -11.31 24.08 -16.52
CA GLU A 412 -12.21 24.69 -17.53
C GLU A 412 -12.43 23.87 -18.82
N GLY A 413 -12.23 22.56 -18.75
CA GLY A 413 -12.48 21.66 -19.89
C GLY A 413 -11.45 21.71 -21.01
N LYS A 414 -10.23 22.23 -20.80
CA LYS A 414 -9.11 21.99 -21.73
C LYS A 414 -8.66 20.53 -21.72
N ILE A 415 -8.94 19.82 -20.63
CA ILE A 415 -8.63 18.42 -20.40
C ILE A 415 -9.88 17.55 -20.68
N ARG A 416 -10.59 17.80 -21.78
CA ARG A 416 -11.82 17.04 -22.14
C ARG A 416 -11.59 15.81 -23.00
N ASP A 417 -10.37 15.62 -23.50
CA ASP A 417 -9.97 14.52 -24.39
C ASP A 417 -8.62 13.91 -23.96
N VAL A 418 -8.40 13.70 -22.66
CA VAL A 418 -7.20 12.97 -22.21
C VAL A 418 -7.44 11.47 -22.30
N ASP A 419 -6.59 10.82 -23.09
CA ASP A 419 -6.53 9.37 -23.24
C ASP A 419 -6.37 8.70 -21.87
N VAL A 420 -6.98 7.53 -21.67
CA VAL A 420 -6.90 6.73 -20.45
C VAL A 420 -5.44 6.46 -20.06
N ASN A 421 -4.56 6.28 -21.06
CA ASN A 421 -3.13 6.10 -20.83
C ASN A 421 -2.44 7.34 -20.25
N ALA A 422 -2.88 8.54 -20.64
CA ALA A 422 -2.35 9.79 -20.12
C ALA A 422 -2.88 10.07 -18.70
N MET A 423 -4.13 9.72 -18.40
CA MET A 423 -4.66 9.75 -17.03
C MET A 423 -3.87 8.82 -16.09
N GLU A 424 -3.55 7.60 -16.52
CA GLU A 424 -2.72 6.66 -15.76
C GLU A 424 -1.32 7.25 -15.49
N LYS A 425 -0.70 7.88 -16.50
CA LYS A 425 0.62 8.53 -16.36
C LYS A 425 0.62 9.65 -15.31
N TYR A 426 -0.39 10.51 -15.31
CA TYR A 426 -0.51 11.59 -14.32
C TYR A 426 -0.78 11.08 -12.90
N ALA A 427 -1.62 10.04 -12.76
CA ALA A 427 -1.82 9.38 -11.47
C ALA A 427 -0.51 8.77 -10.95
N ASN A 428 0.25 8.09 -11.81
CA ASN A 428 1.56 7.55 -11.48
C ASN A 428 2.54 8.64 -11.07
N GLN A 429 2.54 9.79 -11.76
CA GLN A 429 3.36 10.95 -11.39
C GLN A 429 3.02 11.47 -9.99
N TYR A 430 1.73 11.64 -9.68
CA TYR A 430 1.28 12.04 -8.35
C TYR A 430 1.75 11.07 -7.27
N ILE A 431 1.54 9.76 -7.48
CA ILE A 431 1.97 8.71 -6.57
C ILE A 431 3.50 8.77 -6.37
N SER A 432 4.23 8.93 -7.47
CA SER A 432 5.68 8.95 -7.45
C SER A 432 6.24 10.13 -6.67
N GLN A 433 5.59 11.30 -6.81
CA GLN A 433 5.94 12.49 -6.03
C GLN A 433 5.70 12.27 -4.52
N GLN A 434 4.60 11.62 -4.13
CA GLN A 434 4.34 11.36 -2.71
C GLN A 434 5.36 10.40 -2.11
N ILE A 435 5.73 9.35 -2.87
CA ILE A 435 6.80 8.43 -2.48
C ILE A 435 8.10 9.23 -2.33
N PHE A 436 8.49 10.00 -3.33
CA PHE A 436 9.69 10.83 -3.32
C PHE A 436 9.79 11.74 -2.08
N ASN A 437 8.69 12.39 -1.70
CA ASN A 437 8.67 13.27 -0.52
C ASN A 437 8.89 12.49 0.79
N ILE A 438 8.36 11.27 0.90
CA ILE A 438 8.61 10.39 2.06
C ILE A 438 10.07 9.93 2.06
N LEU A 439 10.64 9.60 0.89
CA LEU A 439 12.03 9.18 0.75
C LEU A 439 13.02 10.28 1.13
N THR A 440 12.75 11.52 0.71
CA THR A 440 13.61 12.67 1.00
C THR A 440 13.59 13.07 2.47
N ALA A 441 12.48 12.81 3.19
CA ALA A 441 12.38 13.00 4.63
C ALA A 441 13.26 12.06 5.48
N GLN A 442 13.91 11.07 4.85
CA GLN A 442 14.81 10.11 5.49
C GLN A 442 16.29 10.48 5.37
N ALA A 443 16.64 11.51 4.58
CA ALA A 443 18.03 11.84 4.29
C ALA A 443 18.83 12.24 5.55
N VAL A 444 20.12 11.88 5.58
CA VAL A 444 20.97 11.98 6.77
C VAL A 444 21.30 13.44 7.09
N THR A 445 20.99 13.88 8.32
CA THR A 445 21.22 15.26 8.81
C THR A 445 22.67 15.61 9.18
N THR A 446 23.65 14.75 8.93
CA THR A 446 25.07 15.07 9.19
C THR A 446 25.61 16.24 8.35
N ASP A 447 24.78 16.75 7.44
CA ASP A 447 25.09 17.84 6.52
C ASP A 447 24.31 19.15 6.82
N TYR A 448 23.46 19.17 7.87
CA TYR A 448 22.71 20.38 8.23
C TYR A 448 23.23 21.03 9.52
N ASP A 449 23.33 22.36 9.51
CA ASP A 449 23.73 23.18 10.65
C ASP A 449 22.59 23.21 11.70
N GLU A 450 22.82 22.70 12.91
CA GLU A 450 21.83 22.66 14.01
C GLU A 450 21.24 24.05 14.32
N ASP A 451 22.01 25.12 14.10
CA ASP A 451 21.59 26.51 14.32
C ASP A 451 20.53 26.98 13.30
N TYR A 452 20.41 26.32 12.14
CA TYR A 452 19.35 26.63 11.17
C TYR A 452 17.97 26.24 11.72
N PHE A 453 17.82 25.04 12.27
CA PHE A 453 16.54 24.52 12.75
C PHE A 453 16.02 25.30 13.96
N ARG A 454 16.92 25.70 14.87
CA ARG A 454 16.56 26.58 16.00
C ARG A 454 16.05 27.95 15.53
N ARG A 455 16.62 28.50 14.45
CA ARG A 455 16.19 29.78 13.85
C ARG A 455 14.87 29.68 13.08
N ALA A 456 14.57 28.51 12.49
CA ALA A 456 13.26 28.20 11.92
C ALA A 456 12.19 27.92 13.01
N GLY A 457 12.61 27.79 14.27
CA GLY A 457 11.76 27.51 15.44
C GLY A 457 11.15 26.12 15.46
N VAL A 458 11.91 25.14 14.94
CA VAL A 458 11.70 23.71 15.18
C VAL A 458 12.31 23.39 16.55
N ASP A 459 11.50 22.87 17.47
CA ASP A 459 11.94 22.58 18.84
C ASP A 459 12.80 21.30 18.88
N ILE A 460 13.67 21.13 19.87
CA ILE A 460 14.62 19.97 19.94
C ILE A 460 13.89 18.62 20.08
N GLY A 461 12.61 18.63 20.47
CA GLY A 461 11.73 17.44 20.49
C GLY A 461 10.96 17.17 19.19
N GLU A 462 11.02 18.07 18.20
CA GLU A 462 10.45 17.89 16.87
C GLU A 462 11.52 17.24 15.97
N THR A 463 11.22 16.06 15.42
CA THR A 463 12.25 15.24 14.77
C THR A 463 12.65 15.83 13.42
N ILE A 464 13.92 16.22 13.31
CA ILE A 464 14.53 16.69 12.05
C ILE A 464 14.54 15.57 10.98
N ARG A 465 14.37 14.31 11.40
CA ARG A 465 14.23 13.12 10.56
C ARG A 465 12.91 12.41 10.83
N LEU A 466 12.43 11.66 9.86
CA LEU A 466 11.55 10.52 10.12
C LEU A 466 12.46 9.31 9.97
N ASP A 467 12.70 8.50 11.01
CA ASP A 467 13.34 7.20 10.82
C ASP A 467 12.27 6.08 10.73
N ALA A 468 12.69 4.83 10.50
CA ALA A 468 11.76 3.71 10.41
C ALA A 468 10.93 3.51 11.69
N ASN A 469 11.49 3.82 12.86
CA ASN A 469 10.76 3.76 14.14
C ASN A 469 9.70 4.84 14.26
N ASP A 470 10.04 6.07 13.89
CA ASP A 470 9.13 7.19 13.90
C ASP A 470 7.98 6.94 12.94
N LEU A 471 8.25 6.42 11.75
CA LEU A 471 7.21 6.01 10.81
C LEU A 471 6.37 4.87 11.37
N PHE A 472 6.97 3.83 11.96
CA PHE A 472 6.25 2.71 12.57
C PHE A 472 5.30 3.17 13.69
N MET A 473 5.76 4.09 14.55
CA MET A 473 4.96 4.61 15.67
C MET A 473 3.89 5.60 15.21
N SER A 474 4.09 6.28 14.08
CA SER A 474 3.22 7.38 13.64
C SER A 474 2.25 6.97 12.54
N LEU A 475 2.61 5.99 11.71
CA LEU A 475 1.83 5.50 10.59
C LEU A 475 1.44 4.05 10.86
N ALA A 476 0.20 3.86 11.32
CA ALA A 476 -0.37 2.54 11.54
C ALA A 476 -1.79 2.48 10.98
N GLY A 477 -2.06 1.52 10.09
CA GLY A 477 -3.34 1.36 9.44
C GLY A 477 -3.50 2.18 8.15
N PRO A 478 -4.74 2.50 7.73
CA PRO A 478 -5.00 3.27 6.50
C PRO A 478 -4.50 4.72 6.56
N VAL A 479 -3.90 5.22 5.49
CA VAL A 479 -3.29 6.55 5.38
C VAL A 479 -3.73 7.24 4.10
N ALA A 480 -4.08 8.54 4.18
CA ALA A 480 -4.31 9.40 3.04
C ALA A 480 -3.24 10.48 2.99
N VAL A 481 -2.98 11.01 1.79
CA VAL A 481 -1.93 12.00 1.54
C VAL A 481 -2.56 13.28 1.04
N ALA A 482 -2.20 14.40 1.65
CA ALA A 482 -2.56 15.75 1.22
C ALA A 482 -1.29 16.47 0.74
N TYR A 483 -1.30 17.03 -0.47
CA TYR A 483 -0.09 17.59 -1.09
C TYR A 483 -0.33 18.95 -1.76
N ALA A 484 0.59 19.89 -1.58
CA ALA A 484 0.66 21.10 -2.38
C ALA A 484 2.10 21.62 -2.52
N GLU A 485 2.33 22.42 -3.55
CA GLU A 485 3.63 23.00 -3.88
C GLU A 485 3.52 24.49 -4.20
N SER A 486 4.59 25.24 -3.95
CA SER A 486 4.65 26.66 -4.27
C SER A 486 6.06 27.05 -4.73
N VAL A 487 6.12 27.76 -5.84
CA VAL A 487 7.38 28.33 -6.33
C VAL A 487 7.82 29.42 -5.39
N VAL A 488 9.07 29.35 -4.98
CA VAL A 488 9.68 30.33 -4.09
C VAL A 488 10.54 31.29 -4.90
N PRO A 489 10.43 32.62 -4.72
CA PRO A 489 11.30 33.57 -5.40
C PRO A 489 12.75 33.47 -4.88
N THR A 490 13.69 33.21 -5.79
CA THR A 490 15.11 32.89 -5.50
C THR A 490 16.01 34.11 -5.24
N ASP A 491 15.48 35.34 -5.26
CA ASP A 491 16.29 36.55 -5.13
C ASP A 491 16.71 36.85 -3.67
N ALA A 492 17.84 36.28 -3.26
CA ALA A 492 18.53 36.59 -2.00
C ALA A 492 19.02 38.05 -1.87
N HIS A 493 18.89 38.88 -2.92
CA HIS A 493 19.20 40.32 -2.88
C HIS A 493 17.98 41.23 -2.62
N ALA A 494 16.76 40.67 -2.51
CA ALA A 494 15.54 41.47 -2.35
C ALA A 494 15.08 41.64 -0.89
N THR A 495 15.80 41.09 0.09
CA THR A 495 15.35 41.00 1.49
C THR A 495 15.52 42.28 2.32
N GLU A 496 16.20 43.32 1.84
CA GLU A 496 16.34 44.57 2.60
C GLU A 496 15.47 45.75 2.10
N PHE A 497 14.82 45.67 0.93
CA PHE A 497 14.09 46.84 0.39
C PHE A 497 12.69 46.60 -0.19
N ARG A 498 12.15 45.37 -0.21
CA ARG A 498 10.76 45.10 -0.67
C ARG A 498 9.75 44.96 0.47
N SER A 499 9.75 45.89 1.43
CA SER A 499 8.80 45.89 2.56
C SER A 499 7.57 46.80 2.37
N ILE A 500 7.21 47.18 1.13
CA ILE A 500 6.09 48.12 0.91
C ILE A 500 5.00 47.62 -0.08
N ASN A 501 5.30 46.66 -0.99
CA ASN A 501 4.29 46.10 -1.90
C ASN A 501 4.20 44.57 -1.73
N GLY A 502 3.10 44.10 -1.13
CA GLY A 502 2.89 42.73 -0.62
C GLY A 502 2.63 41.63 -1.65
N GLU A 503 3.27 41.63 -2.82
CA GLU A 503 2.98 40.67 -3.91
C GLU A 503 4.00 39.53 -4.07
N SER A 504 4.93 39.33 -3.13
CA SER A 504 5.94 38.25 -3.24
C SER A 504 6.29 37.62 -1.90
N ARG A 505 5.29 37.37 -1.06
CA ARG A 505 5.45 36.61 0.18
C ARG A 505 4.73 35.27 0.02
N LEU A 506 5.39 34.20 0.42
CA LEU A 506 4.80 32.87 0.51
C LEU A 506 3.49 32.92 1.30
N ASP A 507 2.39 32.46 0.70
CA ASP A 507 1.10 32.35 1.37
C ASP A 507 0.91 30.91 1.88
N ILE A 508 1.19 30.72 3.17
CA ILE A 508 1.01 29.42 3.83
C ILE A 508 -0.46 29.01 3.92
N ASP A 509 -1.38 29.97 4.01
CA ASP A 509 -2.79 29.64 4.12
C ASP A 509 -3.31 29.06 2.81
N ASP A 510 -2.91 29.68 1.70
CA ASP A 510 -3.21 29.16 0.36
C ASP A 510 -2.52 27.82 0.11
N LEU A 511 -1.24 27.67 0.46
CA LEU A 511 -0.52 26.39 0.35
C LEU A 511 -1.22 25.28 1.14
N PHE A 512 -1.61 25.55 2.40
CA PHE A 512 -2.32 24.59 3.23
C PHE A 512 -3.70 24.26 2.65
N PHE A 513 -4.46 25.27 2.21
CA PHE A 513 -5.76 25.10 1.58
C PHE A 513 -5.68 24.22 0.33
N ARG A 514 -4.75 24.51 -0.59
CA ARG A 514 -4.54 23.69 -1.79
C ARG A 514 -4.18 22.26 -1.46
N SER A 515 -3.43 22.02 -0.37
CA SER A 515 -3.07 20.67 0.05
C SER A 515 -4.27 19.82 0.46
N ILE A 516 -5.31 20.45 1.02
CA ILE A 516 -6.54 19.78 1.46
C ILE A 516 -7.70 19.91 0.46
N ASP A 517 -7.51 20.59 -0.67
CA ASP A 517 -8.53 20.75 -1.70
C ASP A 517 -8.79 19.42 -2.43
N LEU A 518 -9.82 19.40 -3.27
CA LEU A 518 -9.97 18.35 -4.27
C LEU A 518 -8.73 18.32 -5.17
N PRO A 519 -8.39 17.12 -5.67
CA PRO A 519 -7.31 16.98 -6.62
C PRO A 519 -7.39 17.95 -7.80
N HIS A 520 -6.33 18.70 -8.05
CA HIS A 520 -6.24 19.68 -9.13
C HIS A 520 -4.82 19.85 -9.66
N PHE A 521 -4.71 20.33 -10.90
CA PHE A 521 -3.43 20.58 -11.55
C PHE A 521 -2.95 22.00 -11.25
N ASN A 522 -1.76 22.11 -10.66
CA ASN A 522 -1.11 23.40 -10.47
C ASN A 522 -0.45 23.84 -11.79
N LYS A 523 -0.97 24.92 -12.38
CA LYS A 523 -0.50 25.47 -13.67
C LYS A 523 0.93 26.00 -13.63
N VAL A 524 1.47 26.27 -12.45
CA VAL A 524 2.79 26.87 -12.27
C VAL A 524 3.86 25.79 -12.10
N THR A 525 3.60 24.82 -11.22
CA THR A 525 4.57 23.75 -10.92
C THR A 525 4.34 22.48 -11.74
N GLU A 526 3.22 22.40 -12.46
CA GLU A 526 2.75 21.20 -13.16
C GLU A 526 2.51 19.99 -12.24
N ALA A 527 2.42 20.23 -10.93
CA ALA A 527 2.15 19.22 -9.93
C ALA A 527 0.65 19.02 -9.72
N ILE A 528 0.26 17.80 -9.36
CA ILE A 528 -1.11 17.48 -8.93
C ILE A 528 -1.17 17.65 -7.42
N GLU A 529 -2.09 18.50 -6.97
CA GLU A 529 -2.25 18.90 -5.57
C GLU A 529 -3.60 18.46 -5.04
N GLY A 530 -3.77 18.44 -3.72
CA GLY A 530 -5.01 18.05 -3.03
C GLY A 530 -4.89 16.75 -2.25
N VAL A 531 -6.03 16.24 -1.76
CA VAL A 531 -6.11 15.01 -0.96
C VAL A 531 -6.26 13.78 -1.86
N SER A 532 -5.47 12.74 -1.58
CA SER A 532 -5.43 11.48 -2.34
C SER A 532 -6.72 10.64 -2.25
N LEU A 533 -7.55 10.91 -1.25
CA LEU A 533 -8.83 10.26 -1.00
C LEU A 533 -9.79 11.29 -0.40
N LEU A 534 -10.94 11.48 -1.03
CA LEU A 534 -11.85 12.54 -0.59
C LEU A 534 -12.49 12.19 0.77
N PRO A 535 -12.62 13.17 1.69
CA PRO A 535 -13.26 12.94 2.98
C PRO A 535 -14.72 12.48 2.90
N ILE A 536 -15.45 13.04 1.93
CA ILE A 536 -16.86 12.84 1.64
C ILE A 536 -17.08 13.05 0.14
N GLU A 537 -18.29 12.77 -0.34
CA GLU A 537 -18.68 13.05 -1.73
C GLU A 537 -18.21 14.43 -2.23
N ALA A 538 -17.62 14.46 -3.43
CA ALA A 538 -16.94 15.62 -4.01
C ALA A 538 -17.79 16.91 -4.04
N SER A 539 -19.09 16.81 -4.32
CA SER A 539 -20.03 17.94 -4.36
C SER A 539 -20.09 18.63 -2.99
N ARG A 540 -20.36 17.86 -1.95
CA ARG A 540 -20.47 18.30 -0.57
C ARG A 540 -19.13 18.77 0.00
N TYR A 541 -18.03 18.10 -0.37
CA TYR A 541 -16.70 18.52 0.08
C TYR A 541 -16.31 19.89 -0.49
N ARG A 542 -16.59 20.11 -1.78
CA ARG A 542 -16.35 21.40 -2.45
C ARG A 542 -17.12 22.55 -1.78
N GLU A 543 -18.38 22.32 -1.41
CA GLU A 543 -19.17 23.33 -0.69
C GLU A 543 -18.59 23.65 0.70
N ALA A 544 -18.10 22.64 1.42
CA ALA A 544 -17.47 22.82 2.73
C ALA A 544 -16.16 23.60 2.62
N LEU A 545 -15.34 23.29 1.61
CA LEU A 545 -14.10 24.01 1.30
C LEU A 545 -14.34 25.46 0.89
N HIS A 546 -15.40 25.73 0.13
CA HIS A 546 -15.78 27.10 -0.23
C HIS A 546 -16.06 27.94 1.02
N LYS A 547 -16.87 27.41 1.95
CA LYS A 547 -17.17 28.07 3.23
C LYS A 547 -15.91 28.23 4.09
N TYR A 548 -15.04 27.23 4.11
CA TYR A 548 -13.75 27.30 4.78
C TYR A 548 -12.88 28.45 4.25
N LYS A 549 -12.80 28.63 2.92
CA LYS A 549 -12.04 29.74 2.32
C LYS A 549 -12.69 31.11 2.57
N GLU A 550 -14.00 31.23 2.41
CA GLU A 550 -14.73 32.50 2.60
C GLU A 550 -14.71 33.00 4.05
N SER A 551 -14.66 32.08 5.02
CA SER A 551 -14.58 32.41 6.45
C SER A 551 -13.18 32.81 6.93
N GLY A 552 -12.19 32.88 6.02
CA GLY A 552 -10.80 33.15 6.38
C GLY A 552 -10.12 31.94 7.03
N TYR A 553 -10.39 30.74 6.50
CA TYR A 553 -9.82 29.46 6.94
C TYR A 553 -10.29 29.01 8.33
N ASP A 554 -11.58 29.22 8.65
CA ASP A 554 -12.16 28.70 9.90
C ASP A 554 -12.40 27.19 9.83
N ALA A 555 -11.56 26.44 10.56
CA ALA A 555 -11.63 24.98 10.62
C ALA A 555 -12.98 24.43 11.10
N SER A 556 -13.86 25.23 11.71
CA SER A 556 -15.21 24.79 12.13
C SER A 556 -16.03 24.17 10.98
N HIS A 557 -15.78 24.58 9.73
CA HIS A 557 -16.47 24.05 8.55
C HIS A 557 -16.00 22.66 8.09
N LEU A 558 -14.80 22.23 8.51
CA LEU A 558 -14.18 20.97 8.05
C LEU A 558 -13.88 20.00 9.20
N LYS A 559 -13.50 20.51 10.38
CA LYS A 559 -12.97 19.72 11.50
C LYS A 559 -13.91 18.63 12.01
N ASP A 560 -15.22 18.79 11.80
CA ASP A 560 -16.24 17.83 12.26
C ASP A 560 -16.45 16.65 11.32
N LEU A 561 -15.88 16.70 10.10
CA LEU A 561 -15.85 15.55 9.20
C LEU A 561 -15.02 14.43 9.83
N HIS A 562 -15.53 13.20 9.79
CA HIS A 562 -14.86 12.04 10.39
C HIS A 562 -13.42 11.86 9.91
N PHE A 563 -13.15 12.18 8.64
CA PHE A 563 -11.82 12.17 8.06
C PHE A 563 -10.80 12.99 8.87
N PHE A 564 -11.18 14.18 9.34
CA PHE A 564 -10.30 15.06 10.12
C PHE A 564 -10.45 14.82 11.63
N LYS A 565 -11.69 14.72 12.10
CA LYS A 565 -12.04 14.56 13.52
C LYS A 565 -11.51 13.28 14.15
N ASN A 566 -11.59 12.16 13.43
CA ASN A 566 -11.29 10.82 13.93
C ASN A 566 -9.84 10.40 13.63
N CYS A 567 -9.02 11.32 13.13
CA CYS A 567 -7.62 11.04 12.81
C CYS A 567 -6.81 10.78 14.09
N SER A 568 -6.02 9.69 14.07
CA SER A 568 -5.22 9.27 15.22
C SER A 568 -3.86 9.98 15.31
N SER A 569 -3.23 10.16 14.15
CA SER A 569 -1.87 10.68 13.98
C SER A 569 -1.79 11.47 12.67
N ILE A 570 -1.00 12.54 12.67
CA ILE A 570 -0.60 13.26 11.45
C ILE A 570 0.91 13.37 11.37
N VAL A 571 1.44 13.21 10.16
CA VAL A 571 2.85 13.46 9.84
C VAL A 571 2.90 14.48 8.72
N SER A 572 3.46 15.66 8.99
CA SER A 572 3.62 16.73 8.01
C SER A 572 5.09 16.86 7.61
N ILE A 573 5.37 16.73 6.32
CA ILE A 573 6.70 16.88 5.72
C ILE A 573 6.69 18.18 4.92
N VAL A 574 7.59 19.09 5.28
CA VAL A 574 7.80 20.37 4.58
C VAL A 574 9.15 20.28 3.87
N SER A 575 9.14 20.31 2.54
CA SER A 575 10.36 20.31 1.73
C SER A 575 10.68 21.73 1.26
N LEU A 576 11.92 22.15 1.44
CA LEU A 576 12.42 23.49 1.13
C LEU A 576 13.51 23.45 0.07
N PRO A 577 13.62 24.48 -0.79
CA PRO A 577 14.80 24.71 -1.62
C PRO A 577 16.08 24.93 -0.80
N LYS A 578 17.25 24.60 -1.38
CA LYS A 578 18.57 24.60 -0.70
C LYS A 578 18.92 25.93 -0.02
N ASP A 579 18.52 27.05 -0.61
CA ASP A 579 18.84 28.40 -0.12
C ASP A 579 17.64 29.16 0.48
N TYR A 580 16.48 28.51 0.57
CA TYR A 580 15.27 29.14 1.10
C TYR A 580 15.10 28.89 2.59
N LYS A 581 14.84 29.96 3.35
CA LYS A 581 14.57 29.89 4.78
C LYS A 581 13.09 30.10 5.06
N LEU A 582 12.43 29.06 5.57
CA LEU A 582 11.06 29.18 6.06
C LEU A 582 11.04 30.06 7.32
N SER A 583 10.16 31.06 7.35
CA SER A 583 10.06 31.93 8.52
C SER A 583 9.36 31.21 9.68
N TYR A 584 9.74 31.56 10.91
CA TYR A 584 9.10 31.02 12.12
C TYR A 584 7.58 31.30 12.15
N MET A 585 7.16 32.47 11.67
CA MET A 585 5.75 32.84 11.60
C MET A 585 4.97 31.92 10.67
N ASP A 586 5.56 31.58 9.52
CA ASP A 586 4.95 30.72 8.50
C ASP A 586 4.79 29.28 9.02
N LEU A 587 5.82 28.74 9.67
CA LEU A 587 5.76 27.42 10.29
C LEU A 587 4.72 27.36 11.41
N ASN A 588 4.66 28.37 12.29
CA ASN A 588 3.66 28.42 13.35
C ASN A 588 2.23 28.55 12.80
N ARG A 589 2.06 29.28 11.70
CA ARG A 589 0.76 29.40 11.02
C ARG A 589 0.30 28.05 10.47
N LEU A 590 1.20 27.30 9.82
CA LEU A 590 0.94 25.93 9.38
C LEU A 590 0.58 25.01 10.55
N LYS A 591 1.32 25.07 11.66
CA LYS A 591 1.01 24.31 12.89
C LYS A 591 -0.38 24.66 13.43
N THR A 592 -0.76 25.94 13.38
CA THR A 592 -2.08 26.41 13.81
C THR A 592 -3.20 25.81 12.96
N HIS A 593 -3.05 25.83 11.63
CA HIS A 593 -4.01 25.20 10.70
C HIS A 593 -4.16 23.71 10.96
N LEU A 594 -3.05 22.99 11.07
CA LEU A 594 -3.07 21.55 11.36
C LEU A 594 -3.70 21.25 12.72
N ASN A 595 -3.44 22.09 13.73
CA ASN A 595 -4.05 21.90 15.05
C ASN A 595 -5.55 22.18 15.06
N ALA A 596 -6.00 23.18 14.30
CA ALA A 596 -7.41 23.55 14.20
C ALA A 596 -8.21 22.51 13.41
N LEU A 597 -7.64 22.01 12.30
CA LEU A 597 -8.30 21.01 11.45
C LEU A 597 -8.31 19.61 12.08
N PHE A 598 -7.25 19.25 12.81
CA PHE A 598 -7.08 17.94 13.44
C PHE A 598 -7.08 18.04 14.98
N PRO A 599 -8.27 18.20 15.60
CA PRO A 599 -8.38 18.54 17.02
C PRO A 599 -8.09 17.37 17.98
N ASN A 600 -8.40 16.12 17.60
CA ASN A 600 -8.30 14.95 18.49
C ASN A 600 -7.07 14.07 18.21
N THR A 601 -6.11 14.57 17.44
CA THR A 601 -4.94 13.81 17.06
C THR A 601 -3.96 13.70 18.22
N THR A 602 -3.55 12.47 18.53
CA THR A 602 -2.68 12.16 19.66
C THR A 602 -1.20 12.38 19.36
N LEU A 603 -0.78 12.12 18.11
CA LEU A 603 0.59 12.26 17.65
C LEU A 603 0.64 13.21 16.46
N LYS A 604 1.43 14.28 16.57
CA LYS A 604 1.66 15.25 15.50
C LYS A 604 3.16 15.34 15.27
N ARG A 605 3.62 14.97 14.09
CA ARG A 605 5.04 15.06 13.71
C ARG A 605 5.24 16.02 12.56
N TYR A 606 6.36 16.74 12.62
CA TYR A 606 6.77 17.71 11.63
C TYR A 606 8.19 17.36 11.19
N ALA A 607 8.37 17.09 9.90
CA ALA A 607 9.66 16.85 9.29
C ALA A 607 9.98 18.01 8.35
N LEU A 608 11.19 18.56 8.46
CA LEU A 608 11.66 19.65 7.60
C LEU A 608 12.82 19.14 6.74
N VAL A 609 12.64 19.13 5.43
CA VAL A 609 13.62 18.64 4.45
C VAL A 609 14.15 19.83 3.68
N ILE A 610 15.47 19.92 3.47
CA ILE A 610 16.11 21.07 2.80
C ILE A 610 16.92 20.58 1.61
N GLY A 611 16.73 21.25 0.46
CA GLY A 611 17.46 21.01 -0.78
C GLY A 611 17.01 19.78 -1.56
N ALA A 612 15.82 19.24 -1.28
CA ALA A 612 15.27 18.09 -1.99
C ALA A 612 14.39 18.49 -3.19
N SER A 613 13.75 19.66 -3.17
CA SER A 613 12.94 20.20 -4.26
C SER A 613 13.39 21.61 -4.63
N ALA A 614 13.17 22.00 -5.89
CA ALA A 614 13.33 23.37 -6.37
C ALA A 614 12.25 24.32 -5.82
N ASN A 615 11.14 23.76 -5.35
CA ASN A 615 10.00 24.50 -4.81
C ASN A 615 9.78 24.15 -3.33
N LEU A 616 8.96 24.96 -2.65
CA LEU A 616 8.44 24.61 -1.35
C LEU A 616 7.29 23.61 -1.53
N SER A 617 7.37 22.46 -0.88
CA SER A 617 6.27 21.50 -0.88
C SER A 617 5.80 21.13 0.53
N LEU A 618 4.51 20.85 0.65
CA LEU A 618 3.84 20.42 1.86
C LEU A 618 3.17 19.08 1.59
N THR A 619 3.62 18.03 2.27
CA THR A 619 2.94 16.73 2.31
C THR A 619 2.41 16.50 3.71
N THR A 620 1.12 16.20 3.86
CA THR A 620 0.50 15.81 5.14
C THR A 620 -0.09 14.41 5.03
N LEU A 621 0.37 13.49 5.87
CA LEU A 621 -0.13 12.12 5.98
C LEU A 621 -1.18 12.06 7.09
N VAL A 622 -2.39 11.64 6.74
CA VAL A 622 -3.55 11.53 7.65
C VAL A 622 -3.82 10.06 7.95
N VAL A 623 -3.79 9.67 9.23
CA VAL A 623 -3.70 8.25 9.64
C VAL A 623 -4.98 7.73 10.32
N LYS A 624 -5.37 6.50 9.97
CA LYS A 624 -6.55 5.71 10.35
C LYS A 624 -7.88 6.22 9.82
N SER A 625 -8.22 7.48 10.02
CA SER A 625 -9.50 8.06 9.58
C SER A 625 -9.83 7.97 8.08
N PRO A 626 -8.88 7.79 7.13
CA PRO A 626 -9.22 7.57 5.72
C PRO A 626 -10.17 6.40 5.47
N CYS A 627 -10.22 5.39 6.35
CA CYS A 627 -11.17 4.28 6.24
C CYS A 627 -12.64 4.67 6.47
N LEU A 628 -12.89 5.89 6.96
CA LEU A 628 -14.23 6.46 7.15
C LEU A 628 -14.67 7.34 5.97
N SER A 629 -13.86 7.42 4.91
CA SER A 629 -14.27 8.09 3.67
C SER A 629 -15.37 7.31 2.96
N ASP A 630 -16.23 8.03 2.24
CA ASP A 630 -17.33 7.44 1.49
C ASP A 630 -16.82 6.42 0.45
N ASP A 631 -15.72 6.73 -0.21
CA ASP A 631 -15.06 5.87 -1.21
C ASP A 631 -14.63 4.52 -0.61
N PHE A 632 -13.94 4.56 0.53
CA PHE A 632 -13.44 3.36 1.20
C PHE A 632 -14.59 2.46 1.69
N LEU A 633 -15.61 3.06 2.31
CA LEU A 633 -16.79 2.34 2.79
C LEU A 633 -17.58 1.72 1.64
N THR A 634 -17.71 2.44 0.52
CA THR A 634 -18.41 1.95 -0.68
C THR A 634 -17.73 0.69 -1.23
N LEU A 635 -16.40 0.66 -1.30
CA LEU A 635 -15.65 -0.51 -1.78
C LEU A 635 -15.85 -1.73 -0.86
N ILE A 636 -15.75 -1.55 0.45
CA ILE A 636 -15.99 -2.64 1.42
C ILE A 636 -17.43 -3.15 1.32
N LEU A 637 -18.42 -2.25 1.28
CA LEU A 637 -19.83 -2.60 1.16
C LEU A 637 -20.10 -3.36 -0.15
N ALA A 638 -19.54 -2.88 -1.26
CA ALA A 638 -19.66 -3.51 -2.57
C ALA A 638 -19.17 -4.96 -2.55
N TYR A 639 -18.05 -5.23 -1.87
CA TYR A 639 -17.51 -6.56 -1.66
C TYR A 639 -18.42 -7.43 -0.78
N ILE A 640 -18.81 -6.94 0.41
CA ILE A 640 -19.65 -7.71 1.35
C ILE A 640 -21.00 -8.05 0.71
N LYS A 641 -21.68 -7.06 0.12
CA LYS A 641 -22.98 -7.25 -0.55
C LYS A 641 -22.90 -8.26 -1.69
N ARG A 642 -21.81 -8.27 -2.46
CA ARG A 642 -21.70 -9.14 -3.64
C ARG A 642 -21.16 -10.53 -3.32
N CYS A 643 -20.29 -10.68 -2.32
CA CYS A 643 -19.59 -11.94 -2.03
C CYS A 643 -20.06 -12.64 -0.75
N PHE A 644 -20.69 -11.95 0.20
CA PHE A 644 -21.16 -12.55 1.46
C PHE A 644 -22.68 -12.56 1.61
N ALA A 645 -23.40 -11.54 1.15
CA ALA A 645 -24.84 -11.44 1.37
C ALA A 645 -25.60 -12.70 0.88
N ASN A 646 -26.56 -13.14 1.69
CA ASN A 646 -27.47 -14.22 1.33
C ASN A 646 -28.45 -13.77 0.23
N ASP A 647 -29.17 -14.72 -0.38
CA ASP A 647 -30.08 -14.41 -1.50
C ASP A 647 -31.24 -13.47 -1.12
N GLN A 648 -31.53 -13.30 0.17
CA GLN A 648 -32.61 -12.44 0.67
C GLN A 648 -32.18 -10.96 0.75
N THR A 649 -30.95 -10.70 1.18
CA THR A 649 -30.43 -9.34 1.49
C THR A 649 -29.51 -8.79 0.41
N ARG A 650 -29.17 -9.61 -0.59
CA ARG A 650 -28.24 -9.22 -1.67
C ARG A 650 -28.79 -8.13 -2.59
N TYR A 651 -30.11 -8.07 -2.78
CA TYR A 651 -30.75 -7.27 -3.81
C TYR A 651 -31.51 -6.05 -3.28
N ASP A 652 -31.62 -5.89 -1.96
CA ASP A 652 -32.24 -4.74 -1.33
C ASP A 652 -31.20 -3.83 -0.65
N ASP A 653 -31.65 -2.69 -0.14
CA ASP A 653 -30.80 -1.70 0.54
C ASP A 653 -30.67 -2.03 2.05
N SER A 654 -31.25 -3.14 2.51
CA SER A 654 -31.26 -3.50 3.94
C SER A 654 -29.85 -3.70 4.49
N LEU A 655 -28.96 -4.31 3.70
CA LEU A 655 -27.57 -4.51 4.08
C LEU A 655 -26.79 -3.18 4.09
N ASP A 656 -27.14 -2.24 3.22
CA ASP A 656 -26.46 -0.95 3.14
C ASP A 656 -26.77 -0.11 4.38
N GLU A 657 -28.05 -0.08 4.79
CA GLU A 657 -28.49 0.55 6.04
C GLU A 657 -27.90 -0.16 7.27
N ALA A 658 -27.98 -1.49 7.31
CA ALA A 658 -27.44 -2.28 8.42
C ALA A 658 -25.93 -2.08 8.59
N MET A 659 -25.16 -1.93 7.49
CA MET A 659 -23.73 -1.68 7.55
C MET A 659 -23.38 -0.33 8.20
N LEU A 660 -24.18 0.71 7.96
CA LEU A 660 -24.01 2.00 8.64
C LEU A 660 -24.34 1.88 10.13
N ASP A 661 -25.40 1.15 10.48
CA ASP A 661 -25.79 0.90 11.86
C ASP A 661 -24.77 0.03 12.61
N PHE A 662 -24.19 -0.96 11.93
CA PHE A 662 -23.07 -1.74 12.47
C PHE A 662 -21.85 -0.88 12.75
N ILE A 663 -21.69 0.32 12.17
CA ILE A 663 -20.61 1.24 12.52
C ILE A 663 -21.05 2.22 13.63
N ARG A 664 -22.27 2.75 13.53
CA ARG A 664 -22.77 3.87 14.36
C ARG A 664 -23.38 3.43 15.70
N SER A 665 -24.14 2.34 15.72
CA SER A 665 -24.92 1.89 16.89
C SER A 665 -24.03 1.57 18.09
N PRO A 666 -24.46 1.79 19.35
CA PRO A 666 -23.64 1.65 20.56
C PRO A 666 -23.16 0.21 20.82
N GLU A 667 -23.95 -0.79 20.42
CA GLU A 667 -23.58 -2.20 20.49
C GLU A 667 -23.51 -2.78 19.07
N LEU A 668 -22.70 -3.82 18.87
CA LEU A 668 -22.60 -4.49 17.58
C LEU A 668 -23.55 -5.67 17.60
N ASP A 669 -24.57 -5.64 16.75
CA ASP A 669 -25.48 -6.77 16.56
C ASP A 669 -24.83 -7.81 15.65
N GLU A 670 -24.06 -8.71 16.25
CA GLU A 670 -23.42 -9.80 15.51
C GLU A 670 -24.42 -10.86 15.02
N GLU A 671 -25.57 -11.01 15.67
CA GLU A 671 -26.60 -11.99 15.30
C GLU A 671 -27.29 -11.57 14.00
N LEU A 672 -27.63 -10.28 13.87
CA LEU A 672 -28.16 -9.73 12.64
C LEU A 672 -27.18 -9.93 11.49
N MET A 673 -25.89 -9.64 11.70
CA MET A 673 -24.86 -9.85 10.68
C MET A 673 -24.73 -11.31 10.27
N ASP A 674 -24.78 -12.25 11.22
CA ASP A 674 -24.75 -13.69 10.96
C ASP A 674 -25.99 -14.18 10.20
N SER A 675 -27.13 -13.52 10.35
CA SER A 675 -28.36 -13.82 9.62
C SER A 675 -28.33 -13.33 8.17
N MET A 676 -27.63 -12.22 7.90
CA MET A 676 -27.55 -11.59 6.58
C MET A 676 -26.44 -12.16 5.70
N LEU A 677 -25.35 -12.64 6.30
CA LEU A 677 -24.13 -13.04 5.58
C LEU A 677 -23.91 -14.57 5.60
N ASN A 678 -23.44 -15.10 4.47
CA ASN A 678 -22.91 -16.46 4.38
C ASN A 678 -21.59 -16.60 5.14
N GLU A 679 -21.20 -17.84 5.50
CA GLU A 679 -20.00 -18.09 6.30
C GLU A 679 -18.70 -17.69 5.59
N PHE A 680 -18.59 -17.93 4.28
CA PHE A 680 -17.38 -17.69 3.48
C PHE A 680 -17.69 -16.92 2.19
N GLU A 681 -16.75 -16.10 1.74
CA GLU A 681 -16.87 -15.30 0.51
C GLU A 681 -17.12 -16.18 -0.73
N ASN A 682 -18.01 -15.77 -1.63
CA ASN A 682 -18.22 -16.44 -2.92
C ASN A 682 -17.49 -15.69 -4.05
N PRO A 683 -16.35 -16.22 -4.56
CA PRO A 683 -15.56 -15.55 -5.60
C PRO A 683 -16.12 -15.75 -7.03
N ALA A 684 -17.21 -16.51 -7.21
CA ALA A 684 -17.74 -16.85 -8.54
C ALA A 684 -18.05 -15.64 -9.43
N LYS A 685 -18.48 -14.51 -8.83
CA LYS A 685 -18.75 -13.27 -9.56
C LYS A 685 -17.51 -12.65 -10.22
N ILE A 686 -16.34 -12.82 -9.60
CA ILE A 686 -15.08 -12.24 -10.09
C ILE A 686 -14.41 -13.17 -11.11
N LEU A 687 -14.55 -14.48 -10.88
CA LEU A 687 -13.89 -15.51 -11.68
C LEU A 687 -14.62 -15.84 -12.98
N ASP A 688 -15.86 -15.39 -13.14
CA ASP A 688 -16.76 -15.73 -14.26
C ASP A 688 -16.77 -17.23 -14.58
N THR A 689 -16.57 -18.06 -13.55
CA THR A 689 -16.37 -19.51 -13.66
C THR A 689 -16.70 -20.16 -12.32
N ASN A 690 -17.15 -21.41 -12.37
CA ASN A 690 -17.52 -22.17 -11.18
C ASN A 690 -16.30 -22.45 -10.28
N TRP A 691 -16.39 -22.06 -9.00
CA TRP A 691 -15.37 -22.33 -7.97
C TRP A 691 -14.99 -23.82 -7.88
N TYR A 692 -15.97 -24.72 -8.05
CA TYR A 692 -15.73 -26.16 -8.02
C TYR A 692 -14.85 -26.67 -9.17
N ALA A 693 -14.74 -25.91 -10.27
CA ALA A 693 -13.86 -26.24 -11.39
C ALA A 693 -12.45 -25.64 -11.20
N ILE A 694 -12.37 -24.42 -10.65
CA ILE A 694 -11.12 -23.70 -10.45
C ILE A 694 -10.28 -24.32 -9.33
N LYS A 695 -10.92 -24.65 -8.21
CA LYS A 695 -10.22 -25.17 -7.02
C LYS A 695 -9.31 -26.37 -7.32
N PRO A 696 -9.79 -27.46 -7.95
CA PRO A 696 -8.95 -28.63 -8.22
C PRO A 696 -7.75 -28.31 -9.13
N MET A 697 -7.91 -27.36 -10.07
CA MET A 697 -6.84 -26.98 -10.99
C MET A 697 -5.67 -26.32 -10.25
N TYR A 698 -5.96 -25.34 -9.39
CA TYR A 698 -4.91 -24.64 -8.63
C TYR A 698 -4.33 -25.50 -7.52
N GLU A 699 -5.14 -26.32 -6.83
CA GLU A 699 -4.64 -27.24 -5.81
C GLU A 699 -3.75 -28.34 -6.41
N LYS A 700 -4.08 -28.83 -7.62
CA LYS A 700 -3.20 -29.73 -8.36
C LYS A 700 -1.86 -29.07 -8.65
N LYS A 701 -1.87 -27.82 -9.15
CA LYS A 701 -0.65 -27.04 -9.39
C LYS A 701 0.18 -26.89 -8.12
N TYR A 702 -0.43 -26.58 -6.96
CA TYR A 702 0.30 -26.49 -5.69
C TYR A 702 1.07 -27.79 -5.39
N ARG A 703 0.40 -28.94 -5.51
CA ARG A 703 1.00 -30.26 -5.23
C ARG A 703 2.09 -30.66 -6.24
N GLU A 704 2.00 -30.16 -7.47
CA GLU A 704 3.05 -30.37 -8.48
C GLU A 704 4.30 -29.53 -8.18
N MET A 705 4.13 -28.32 -7.66
CA MET A 705 5.21 -27.36 -7.43
C MET A 705 5.84 -27.45 -6.03
N CYS A 706 5.06 -27.80 -5.01
CA CYS A 706 5.51 -27.96 -3.62
C CYS A 706 5.52 -29.46 -3.27
N HIS A 707 6.71 -30.02 -3.06
CA HIS A 707 6.89 -31.46 -2.83
C HIS A 707 6.58 -31.91 -1.39
N ASP A 708 6.44 -30.98 -0.45
CA ASP A 708 6.13 -31.26 0.94
C ASP A 708 4.62 -31.40 1.16
N GLN A 709 4.15 -32.63 1.36
CA GLN A 709 2.72 -32.91 1.57
C GLN A 709 2.21 -32.39 2.92
N ASP A 710 3.09 -32.23 3.91
CA ASP A 710 2.72 -31.75 5.25
C ASP A 710 2.43 -30.23 5.25
N ASN A 711 2.93 -29.51 4.24
CA ASN A 711 2.75 -28.07 4.07
C ASN A 711 1.69 -27.71 3.01
N PHE A 712 0.78 -28.62 2.67
CA PHE A 712 -0.29 -28.34 1.70
C PHE A 712 -1.30 -27.33 2.28
N VAL A 713 -1.56 -26.25 1.54
CA VAL A 713 -2.58 -25.24 1.87
C VAL A 713 -3.70 -25.34 0.85
N SER A 714 -4.95 -25.48 1.30
CA SER A 714 -6.10 -25.43 0.39
C SER A 714 -6.38 -23.98 0.01
N ILE A 715 -6.79 -23.76 -1.24
CA ILE A 715 -7.25 -22.43 -1.67
C ILE A 715 -8.48 -21.95 -0.88
N ASN A 716 -9.24 -22.88 -0.30
CA ASN A 716 -10.34 -22.54 0.60
C ASN A 716 -9.86 -21.90 1.90
N ASP A 717 -8.65 -22.19 2.35
CA ASP A 717 -8.10 -21.66 3.60
C ASP A 717 -7.74 -20.16 3.45
N LEU A 718 -7.64 -19.67 2.21
CA LEU A 718 -7.46 -18.25 1.89
C LEU A 718 -8.78 -17.48 1.75
N ARG A 719 -9.93 -18.17 1.78
CA ARG A 719 -11.22 -17.49 1.66
C ARG A 719 -11.49 -16.69 2.92
N LEU A 720 -11.90 -15.44 2.73
CA LEU A 720 -12.39 -14.65 3.85
C LEU A 720 -13.69 -15.23 4.39
N SER A 721 -13.81 -15.25 5.71
CA SER A 721 -15.02 -15.65 6.44
C SER A 721 -15.81 -14.43 6.90
N ARG A 722 -17.06 -14.64 7.30
CA ARG A 722 -17.86 -13.63 8.01
C ARG A 722 -17.17 -13.12 9.29
N GLY A 723 -16.30 -13.94 9.90
CA GLY A 723 -15.47 -13.52 11.03
C GLY A 723 -14.50 -12.39 10.65
N ASN A 724 -13.92 -12.43 9.45
CA ASN A 724 -13.08 -11.34 8.95
C ASN A 724 -13.90 -10.06 8.73
N VAL A 725 -15.12 -10.19 8.20
CA VAL A 725 -16.04 -9.04 8.04
C VAL A 725 -16.38 -8.42 9.40
N LYS A 726 -16.69 -9.23 10.42
CA LYS A 726 -16.93 -8.76 11.79
C LYS A 726 -15.72 -7.99 12.34
N LYS A 727 -14.50 -8.50 12.15
CA LYS A 727 -13.26 -7.84 12.59
C LYS A 727 -13.02 -6.51 11.88
N ALA A 728 -13.21 -6.46 10.56
CA ALA A 728 -13.10 -5.23 9.78
C ALA A 728 -14.12 -4.16 10.25
N ILE A 729 -15.37 -4.56 10.51
CA ILE A 729 -16.40 -3.67 11.06
C ILE A 729 -16.03 -3.20 12.48
N LYS A 730 -15.52 -4.10 13.34
CA LYS A 730 -15.02 -3.74 14.68
C LYS A 730 -13.91 -2.69 14.60
N TYR A 731 -12.97 -2.83 13.66
CA TYR A 731 -11.96 -1.82 13.39
C TYR A 731 -12.58 -0.47 13.00
N LEU A 732 -13.50 -0.45 12.02
CA LEU A 732 -14.18 0.78 11.60
C LEU A 732 -14.93 1.45 12.76
N ARG A 733 -15.61 0.67 13.61
CA ARG A 733 -16.30 1.15 14.81
C ARG A 733 -15.34 1.81 15.78
N GLU A 734 -14.18 1.20 16.01
CA GLU A 734 -13.18 1.73 16.93
C GLU A 734 -12.68 3.10 16.45
N ILE A 735 -12.35 3.22 15.16
CA ILE A 735 -11.93 4.49 14.57
C ILE A 735 -13.07 5.52 14.58
N PHE A 736 -14.30 5.12 14.24
CA PHE A 736 -15.47 6.00 14.23
C PHE A 736 -15.79 6.57 15.62
N ARG A 737 -15.59 5.78 16.67
CA ARG A 737 -15.91 6.17 18.04
C ARG A 737 -14.85 7.04 18.71
N HIS A 738 -13.60 6.96 18.22
CA HIS A 738 -12.41 7.65 18.73
C HIS A 738 -12.62 8.19 20.16
N ARG A 739 -12.71 7.28 21.13
CA ARG A 739 -13.05 7.63 22.52
C ARG A 739 -11.79 8.09 23.24
N ILE A 740 -11.42 9.36 23.09
CA ILE A 740 -10.62 10.05 24.12
C ILE A 740 -11.61 10.55 25.19
N SER A 741 -12.25 9.65 25.94
CA SER A 741 -12.93 10.11 27.16
C SER A 741 -11.84 10.55 28.12
N LYS A 742 -11.82 11.82 28.54
CA LYS A 742 -10.98 12.24 29.67
C LYS A 742 -11.26 11.29 30.83
N THR A 743 -10.28 10.48 31.20
CA THR A 743 -10.39 9.56 32.33
C THR A 743 -10.78 10.39 33.53
N ARG A 744 -12.01 10.19 34.04
CA ARG A 744 -12.42 10.86 35.28
C ARG A 744 -11.52 10.33 36.38
N MET A 745 -11.12 11.20 37.30
CA MET A 745 -10.38 10.76 38.48
C MET A 745 -11.24 9.75 39.23
N ILE A 746 -10.82 8.49 39.24
CA ILE A 746 -11.47 7.43 40.01
C ILE A 746 -10.84 7.51 41.40
N SER A 747 -11.57 8.04 42.37
CA SER A 747 -11.15 8.05 43.77
C SER A 747 -11.76 6.86 44.50
N LEU A 748 -10.92 6.09 45.21
CA LEU A 748 -11.37 5.08 46.16
C LEU A 748 -11.99 5.70 47.42
N ASN A 749 -11.71 6.98 47.66
CA ASN A 749 -12.33 7.78 48.69
C ASN A 749 -13.54 8.43 48.04
N GLY A 750 -14.70 7.79 48.15
CA GLY A 750 -15.94 8.25 47.51
C GLY A 750 -16.28 9.68 47.90
N GLU A 751 -15.97 10.62 47.01
CA GLU A 751 -16.68 11.88 46.91
C GLU A 751 -17.40 11.84 45.57
N GLU A 752 -18.73 11.69 45.63
CA GLU A 752 -19.60 11.99 44.51
C GLU A 752 -19.31 13.44 44.10
N GLY A 753 -18.56 13.61 43.01
CA GLY A 753 -18.37 14.91 42.39
C GLY A 753 -19.75 15.53 42.15
N SER A 754 -20.05 16.59 42.88
CA SER A 754 -21.23 17.42 42.75
C SER A 754 -21.38 17.89 41.31
N GLY A 755 -22.14 17.13 40.54
CA GLY A 755 -22.75 17.60 39.30
C GLY A 755 -23.85 18.58 39.64
N SER A 756 -23.53 19.87 39.68
CA SER A 756 -24.50 20.95 39.53
C SER A 756 -23.82 22.16 38.91
N GLY A 757 -24.12 22.44 37.65
CA GLY A 757 -23.60 23.62 36.97
C GLY A 757 -23.91 23.70 35.48
N LEU A 758 -25.09 23.27 35.05
CA LEU A 758 -25.70 23.78 33.82
C LEU A 758 -26.17 25.21 34.11
N THR A 759 -25.60 26.20 33.42
CA THR A 759 -26.22 27.42 32.83
C THR A 759 -25.25 28.61 32.82
N LEU A 760 -25.08 29.20 31.63
CA LEU A 760 -25.15 30.63 31.30
C LEU A 760 -24.90 30.75 29.78
N SER A 761 -25.94 30.55 28.97
CA SER A 761 -26.56 31.62 28.17
C SER A 761 -26.30 33.06 28.63
N GLY A 762 -25.83 33.91 27.71
CA GLY A 762 -25.85 35.37 27.82
C GLY A 762 -24.93 36.07 26.82
N ASP A 763 -25.47 36.40 25.66
CA ASP A 763 -25.20 37.56 24.77
C ASP A 763 -23.83 38.26 24.83
N ASP A 764 -22.98 38.00 23.81
CA ASP A 764 -22.55 38.94 22.74
C ASP A 764 -21.68 38.21 21.70
#